data_AF-A0A9D9M6V9-F1
#
_entry.id   AF-A0A9D9M6V9-F1
#
_cell.length_a   1.000
_cell.length_b   1.000
_cell.length_c   1.000
_cell.angle_alpha   90.00
_cell.angle_beta   90.00
_cell.angle_gamma   90.00
#
_symmetry.space_group_name_H-M   'P 1'
#
loop_
_entity.id
_entity.type
_entity.pdbx_description
1 polymer ?
#
loop_
_entity_poly.entity_id
_entity_poly.type
_entity_poly.pdbx_seq_one_letter_code
_entity_poly.pdbx_strand_id
1 'polypeptide(L)'
;MKNKLYLPLLLCAALFFACTPESGTDLPEDGGLIEICLNAGIDGSKVALDETLLHPFWQEGDRLAVFDGSGLREFTLVSGAGSAQASFSGQVSASAVSLKAVYPYSAAKLEGSTLNYSVPEEQTVSSAGADPQAVVMYSEGRLGEALHFGQCTSMLRFSAPEGVRNLVFRLDEGSVTMNLPGTAGNYAVAINPGSYYGLTLYIVADSGSFIMESSVPFDISKGTSVSLGELALDTGCVIIKTPSELAAFLSSTSVSDKSQVLIMNDIDMRGTAFEAASGFGGFLDGNSRQIDISGGPSPLFGTNAGVVSNLVITGTPSPSSPQGASLALTNNGRLVSITNKAKISGSSSAALSEPIVLGGITAYNYGSLLNCTNEGEVSFTSTSSITGAALGGIAGYSEGLFDNCSNSGAVRLTAKYGSGMCAIGKIASSAANMGGIVGAAFEGFTARSCTNSGEIVFLNDEVEKCSAIYQRSQIGGIAGSPYGAITNCTNSGHISITATTTTRAAYSANNYIFDVGGISGGSFHETADYQAVNDHTSITQCNNQGNIDLVFDCSKSNSPVGGIVGWANGEHKTIACKTSGCTNTGNITMSGAGKVRIGGIMGGTGSMENCTNKGTIYVRSANSGSAVGGINGFHSQDHILDACINEGDVKSDVPLLGIGGLIGCHGGVNLTSSENCKVLCDIVSGDSGRGSVGMVIGAYNNNTSSVTLGSAEKPIEVKGSVSAGGVTTELTEKNFRDFLMGKDYVVSVHVIYAYCNTPGPATYAEGTVTFDDNTPAAGISVSDGFSVAVTDSQGKYRLTTREDTWYIFVSLPSNAVIEKRSDGCPAFYQTYSGPGTGYDFTLKKGAVENSFMLFAMADPQSHYQNRGTGKADTDRFNQEAVPAINTQIAAQSLPCYGVTLGDIVYSEGNRDSNPGMVTMRSHFAKINMPVFQTMGNHDYTYFYSTKPLSTDTRTSTLYLRAQRSFEEVFGPVNFSFNRGDVHVVCMRNIIYDSNTDASSYHCGYTDDQWAWLQADLANVPKTKMVILCGHIPLVSNTGREHVSQILSLLKQYE
;
A
#
# COMPACT_ATOMS: atom_id res chain seq x y z
N MET A 1 54.57 40.58 -11.94
CA MET A 1 54.73 41.26 -13.24
C MET A 1 53.40 41.18 -13.98
N LYS A 2 53.01 42.30 -14.61
CA LYS A 2 51.71 42.58 -15.24
C LYS A 2 51.51 41.89 -16.60
N ASN A 3 50.22 41.84 -16.99
CA ASN A 3 49.62 41.88 -18.36
C ASN A 3 49.51 40.55 -19.12
N LYS A 4 48.49 40.25 -19.94
CA LYS A 4 47.11 40.75 -20.25
C LYS A 4 46.71 39.94 -21.51
N LEU A 5 45.50 39.36 -21.61
CA LEU A 5 44.51 39.62 -22.68
C LEU A 5 43.26 38.71 -22.61
N TYR A 6 42.12 39.39 -22.54
CA TYR A 6 40.70 39.16 -22.85
C TYR A 6 40.09 37.85 -23.41
N LEU A 7 38.92 37.58 -22.81
CA LEU A 7 37.69 36.81 -23.16
C LEU A 7 37.12 37.06 -24.59
N PRO A 8 36.19 36.23 -25.15
CA PRO A 8 34.76 36.22 -24.71
C PRO A 8 34.16 34.80 -24.48
N LEU A 9 33.43 34.58 -23.37
CA LEU A 9 31.95 34.47 -23.20
C LEU A 9 31.34 33.23 -23.90
N LEU A 10 30.47 32.40 -23.30
CA LEU A 10 29.31 32.70 -22.45
C LEU A 10 28.84 31.43 -21.68
N LEU A 11 28.54 31.61 -20.37
CA LEU A 11 27.45 31.05 -19.55
C LEU A 11 27.25 29.51 -19.46
N CYS A 12 27.08 28.88 -18.30
CA CYS A 12 26.91 29.34 -16.92
C CYS A 12 27.43 28.24 -15.98
N ALA A 13 28.25 28.66 -15.03
CA ALA A 13 28.60 27.92 -13.82
C ALA A 13 27.91 28.58 -12.62
N ALA A 14 27.55 27.80 -11.62
CA ALA A 14 27.65 28.13 -10.18
C ALA A 14 27.21 26.86 -9.42
N LEU A 15 28.07 26.07 -8.73
CA LEU A 15 28.83 26.32 -7.49
C LEU A 15 27.97 26.78 -6.31
N PHE A 16 27.98 26.03 -5.20
CA PHE A 16 28.29 26.43 -3.80
C PHE A 16 28.15 25.17 -2.90
N PHE A 17 29.25 24.59 -2.37
CA PHE A 17 29.87 24.80 -1.03
C PHE A 17 28.94 24.52 0.16
N ALA A 18 29.14 23.38 0.85
CA ALA A 18 29.80 23.24 2.17
C ALA A 18 28.81 23.46 3.33
N CYS A 19 28.88 22.88 4.54
CA CYS A 19 29.87 22.14 5.31
C CYS A 19 29.09 21.59 6.52
N THR A 20 29.42 20.41 7.08
CA THR A 20 29.32 20.25 8.54
C THR A 20 30.59 19.60 9.07
N PRO A 21 31.19 20.14 10.14
CA PRO A 21 32.40 19.59 10.75
C PRO A 21 32.07 18.49 11.75
N GLU A 22 32.90 17.45 11.80
CA GLU A 22 33.08 16.67 13.01
C GLU A 22 33.91 17.49 14.01
N SER A 23 33.31 17.85 15.15
CA SER A 23 34.03 17.92 16.43
C SER A 23 33.02 18.02 17.56
N GLY A 24 33.11 17.09 18.52
CA GLY A 24 32.38 17.21 19.77
C GLY A 24 32.76 18.46 20.54
N THR A 25 31.76 19.18 21.03
CA THR A 25 31.86 20.14 22.14
C THR A 25 30.53 20.17 22.88
N ASP A 26 30.65 20.31 24.18
CA ASP A 26 29.62 20.43 25.21
C ASP A 26 28.34 21.17 24.77
N LEU A 27 27.18 20.67 25.24
CA LEU A 27 25.94 21.45 25.22
C LEU A 27 26.16 22.71 26.06
N PRO A 28 26.01 23.93 25.50
CA PRO A 28 26.19 25.14 26.29
C PRO A 28 25.07 25.27 27.32
N GLU A 29 25.45 25.38 28.60
CA GLU A 29 24.60 25.92 29.66
C GLU A 29 24.27 27.40 29.35
N ASP A 30 23.01 27.76 29.57
CA ASP A 30 22.39 29.09 29.48
C ASP A 30 22.28 29.79 28.11
N GLY A 31 21.08 29.70 27.51
CA GLY A 31 20.42 30.78 26.77
C GLY A 31 21.08 31.33 25.49
N GLY A 32 22.18 30.74 25.02
CA GLY A 32 22.89 31.16 23.81
C GLY A 32 22.14 30.86 22.51
N LEU A 33 22.42 31.63 21.45
CA LEU A 33 21.92 31.36 20.10
C LEU A 33 22.83 30.34 19.38
N ILE A 34 22.25 29.37 18.69
CA ILE A 34 22.93 28.39 17.84
C ILE A 34 22.52 28.58 16.38
N GLU A 35 23.47 28.42 15.46
CA GLU A 35 23.21 28.47 14.02
C GLU A 35 22.67 27.11 13.54
N ILE A 36 21.58 27.15 12.78
CA ILE A 36 20.91 25.96 12.27
C ILE A 36 20.54 26.14 10.80
N CYS A 37 20.37 25.02 10.11
CA CYS A 37 19.80 24.98 8.77
C CYS A 37 18.43 24.30 8.84
N LEU A 38 17.40 24.98 8.35
CA LEU A 38 16.03 24.48 8.30
C LEU A 38 15.69 24.13 6.86
N ASN A 39 15.12 22.94 6.64
CA ASN A 39 14.53 22.59 5.37
C ASN A 39 13.09 23.09 5.34
N ALA A 40 12.72 23.79 4.27
CA ALA A 40 11.41 24.37 4.06
C ALA A 40 10.81 23.87 2.74
N GLY A 41 9.63 23.27 2.82
CA GLY A 41 8.85 22.82 1.68
C GLY A 41 7.61 23.66 1.48
N ILE A 42 7.21 23.90 0.23
CA ILE A 42 5.86 24.39 -0.10
C ILE A 42 4.99 23.16 -0.32
N ASP A 43 3.97 22.97 0.51
CA ASP A 43 3.06 21.83 0.36
C ASP A 43 2.16 22.05 -0.87
N GLY A 44 2.20 21.11 -1.82
CA GLY A 44 1.42 21.12 -3.06
C GLY A 44 -0.10 20.99 -2.89
N SER A 45 -0.62 21.07 -1.66
CA SER A 45 -2.05 21.05 -1.37
C SER A 45 -2.60 22.49 -1.33
N LYS A 46 -3.28 22.88 -2.42
CA LYS A 46 -4.17 24.06 -2.58
C LYS A 46 -3.53 25.39 -2.99
N VAL A 47 -2.84 25.37 -4.13
CA VAL A 47 -2.56 26.57 -4.95
C VAL A 47 -3.46 26.53 -6.18
N ALA A 48 -4.54 27.32 -6.19
CA ALA A 48 -5.34 27.53 -7.39
C ALA A 48 -4.93 28.87 -8.03
N LEU A 49 -4.18 28.81 -9.14
CA LEU A 49 -4.04 29.88 -10.11
C LEU A 49 -4.05 29.24 -11.53
N ASP A 50 -4.64 29.95 -12.48
CA ASP A 50 -5.48 29.45 -13.58
C ASP A 50 -4.79 28.82 -14.82
N GLU A 51 -5.54 27.90 -15.44
CA GLU A 51 -5.60 27.18 -16.72
C GLU A 51 -4.38 26.69 -17.54
N THR A 52 -3.13 27.16 -17.40
CA THR A 52 -2.07 26.72 -18.38
C THR A 52 -0.64 26.44 -17.87
N LEU A 53 -0.48 25.95 -16.62
CA LEU A 53 0.80 25.63 -15.95
C LEU A 53 1.54 26.84 -15.37
N LEU A 54 1.95 26.76 -14.08
CA LEU A 54 3.33 27.00 -13.56
C LEU A 54 3.36 27.05 -12.01
N HIS A 55 4.41 26.50 -11.40
CA HIS A 55 4.58 26.17 -9.97
C HIS A 55 5.09 27.34 -9.08
N PRO A 56 4.79 27.40 -7.76
CA PRO A 56 5.45 28.28 -6.80
C PRO A 56 6.79 27.67 -6.33
N PHE A 57 7.87 28.45 -6.41
CA PHE A 57 9.22 28.04 -5.99
C PHE A 57 9.87 29.15 -5.17
N TRP A 58 10.75 28.77 -4.25
CA TRP A 58 11.60 29.70 -3.51
C TRP A 58 12.52 30.46 -4.48
N GLN A 59 12.82 31.73 -4.22
CA GLN A 59 13.69 32.57 -5.06
C GLN A 59 14.93 33.02 -4.31
N GLU A 60 16.00 33.28 -5.06
CA GLU A 60 17.24 33.82 -4.49
C GLU A 60 16.96 35.14 -3.74
N GLY A 61 17.34 35.19 -2.46
CA GLY A 61 17.08 36.34 -1.59
C GLY A 61 15.82 36.22 -0.72
N ASP A 62 15.07 35.13 -0.82
CA ASP A 62 13.96 34.84 0.08
C ASP A 62 14.40 34.71 1.54
N ARG A 63 13.53 35.19 2.44
CA ARG A 63 13.77 35.21 3.89
C ARG A 63 12.55 34.80 4.68
N LEU A 64 12.78 34.01 5.73
CA LEU A 64 11.77 33.57 6.70
C LEU A 64 11.94 34.33 8.02
N ALA A 65 10.83 34.68 8.66
CA ALA A 65 10.79 35.11 10.04
C ALA A 65 10.44 33.93 10.94
N VAL A 66 11.37 33.48 11.78
CA VAL A 66 11.23 32.32 12.65
C VAL A 66 11.16 32.77 14.10
N PHE A 67 10.07 32.47 14.80
CA PHE A 67 9.93 32.69 16.23
C PHE A 67 10.30 31.42 16.99
N ASP A 68 11.29 31.53 17.87
CA ASP A 68 11.92 30.41 18.61
C ASP A 68 11.41 30.28 20.07
N GLY A 69 10.35 31.02 20.42
CA GLY A 69 9.83 31.11 21.79
C GLY A 69 10.46 32.23 22.63
N SER A 70 11.67 32.70 22.28
CA SER A 70 12.38 33.77 22.97
C SER A 70 12.44 35.08 22.17
N GLY A 71 12.29 35.01 20.85
CA GLY A 71 12.20 36.17 19.98
C GLY A 71 12.09 35.80 18.50
N LEU A 72 11.90 36.82 17.65
CA LEU A 72 11.86 36.67 16.20
C LEU A 72 13.28 36.63 15.62
N ARG A 73 13.52 35.74 14.66
CA ARG A 73 14.82 35.48 14.02
C ARG A 73 14.66 35.52 12.51
N GLU A 74 15.70 35.96 11.82
CA GLU A 74 15.75 36.01 10.36
C GLU A 74 16.48 34.77 9.85
N PHE A 75 15.88 34.11 8.86
CA PHE A 75 16.42 32.93 8.20
C PHE A 75 16.53 33.23 6.71
N THR A 76 17.71 33.08 6.14
CA THR A 76 17.99 33.44 4.73
C THR A 76 18.11 32.18 3.89
N LEU A 77 17.56 32.21 2.68
CA LEU A 77 17.67 31.10 1.74
C LEU A 77 19.14 30.81 1.42
N VAL A 78 19.56 29.56 1.59
CA VAL A 78 20.94 29.11 1.32
C VAL A 78 21.03 28.11 0.17
N SER A 79 19.98 27.33 -0.11
CA SER A 79 19.92 26.43 -1.27
C SER A 79 18.47 26.12 -1.67
N GLY A 80 18.20 25.77 -2.93
CA GLY A 80 16.85 25.44 -3.40
C GLY A 80 16.06 26.60 -4.02
N ALA A 81 16.72 27.68 -4.43
CA ALA A 81 16.12 28.68 -5.31
C ALA A 81 15.69 28.04 -6.65
N GLY A 82 14.47 28.34 -7.11
CA GLY A 82 13.82 27.69 -8.25
C GLY A 82 13.19 26.32 -7.94
N SER A 83 13.16 25.89 -6.67
CA SER A 83 12.56 24.63 -6.22
C SER A 83 11.45 24.87 -5.19
N ALA A 84 10.53 23.90 -5.05
CA ALA A 84 9.46 23.91 -4.04
C ALA A 84 10.00 23.51 -2.65
N GLN A 85 11.20 22.94 -2.61
CA GLN A 85 11.94 22.57 -1.41
C GLN A 85 13.23 23.38 -1.38
N ALA A 86 13.54 24.00 -0.25
CA ALA A 86 14.72 24.83 -0.08
C ALA A 86 15.22 24.81 1.35
N SER A 87 16.49 25.13 1.55
CA SER A 87 17.10 25.21 2.87
C SER A 87 17.35 26.67 3.23
N PHE A 88 17.07 27.03 4.48
CA PHE A 88 17.28 28.35 5.05
C PHE A 88 18.20 28.26 6.25
N SER A 89 19.10 29.23 6.41
CA SER A 89 20.01 29.29 7.56
C SER A 89 19.76 30.53 8.41
N GLY A 90 19.88 30.36 9.72
CA GLY A 90 19.66 31.41 10.72
C GLY A 90 19.98 30.92 12.13
N GLN A 91 19.83 31.79 13.12
CA GLN A 91 20.12 31.48 14.52
C GLN A 91 18.85 31.33 15.36
N VAL A 92 18.82 30.38 16.28
CA VAL A 92 17.74 30.18 17.27
C VAL A 92 18.31 30.00 18.68
N SER A 93 17.49 30.19 19.71
CA SER A 93 17.86 29.81 21.08
C SER A 93 18.24 28.33 21.18
N ALA A 94 19.33 28.01 21.89
CA ALA A 94 19.72 26.64 22.20
C ALA A 94 18.66 25.86 23.01
N SER A 95 17.70 26.56 23.63
CA SER A 95 16.56 25.99 24.33
C SER A 95 15.27 25.92 23.50
N ALA A 96 15.30 26.27 22.21
CA ALA A 96 14.13 26.25 21.34
C ALA A 96 13.70 24.81 21.04
N VAL A 97 12.47 24.46 21.43
CA VAL A 97 11.87 23.13 21.17
C VAL A 97 10.87 23.18 20.01
N SER A 98 10.21 24.33 19.81
CA SER A 98 9.26 24.58 18.73
C SER A 98 9.62 25.85 17.97
N LEU A 99 9.33 25.85 16.66
CA LEU A 99 9.59 26.95 15.75
C LEU A 99 8.30 27.33 15.03
N LYS A 100 8.01 28.62 14.95
CA LYS A 100 6.92 29.18 14.14
C LYS A 100 7.52 30.06 13.06
N ALA A 101 7.28 29.74 11.79
CA ALA A 101 7.93 30.41 10.68
C ALA A 101 6.93 31.09 9.73
N VAL A 102 7.29 32.28 9.26
CA VAL A 102 6.47 33.13 8.38
C VAL A 102 7.29 33.57 7.17
N TYR A 103 6.68 33.51 5.99
CA TYR A 103 7.21 34.11 4.76
C TYR A 103 6.17 35.10 4.18
N PRO A 104 6.58 36.22 3.56
CA PRO A 104 7.93 36.76 3.53
C PRO A 104 8.32 37.34 4.89
N TYR A 105 9.63 37.35 5.22
CA TYR A 105 10.14 37.92 6.49
C TYR A 105 9.59 39.32 6.80
N SER A 106 9.43 40.16 5.78
CA SER A 106 8.91 41.53 5.87
C SER A 106 7.47 41.62 6.40
N ALA A 107 6.69 40.54 6.32
CA ALA A 107 5.31 40.52 6.77
C ALA A 107 5.19 40.40 8.29
N ALA A 108 6.20 39.89 8.99
CA ALA A 108 6.14 39.56 10.42
C ALA A 108 6.62 40.71 11.33
N LYS A 109 5.92 40.94 12.45
CA LYS A 109 6.28 41.88 13.52
C LYS A 109 6.01 41.23 14.87
N LEU A 110 6.95 41.29 15.79
CA LEU A 110 6.76 40.81 17.16
C LEU A 110 6.38 41.98 18.07
N GLU A 111 5.20 41.91 18.70
CA GLU A 111 4.76 42.85 19.74
C GLU A 111 4.57 42.09 21.06
N GLY A 112 5.49 42.29 22.01
CA GLY A 112 5.53 41.46 23.22
C GLY A 112 5.81 39.99 22.89
N SER A 113 4.91 39.09 23.29
CA SER A 113 4.97 37.66 22.96
C SER A 113 4.11 37.27 21.75
N THR A 114 3.50 38.25 21.07
CA THR A 114 2.56 38.01 19.97
C THR A 114 3.23 38.27 18.64
N LEU A 115 3.26 37.26 17.76
CA LEU A 115 3.72 37.40 16.38
C LEU A 115 2.57 37.91 15.51
N ASN A 116 2.61 39.20 15.18
CA ASN A 116 1.69 39.83 14.25
C ASN A 116 2.22 39.71 12.82
N TYR A 117 1.33 39.65 11.84
CA TYR A 117 1.72 39.79 10.44
C TYR A 117 0.81 40.80 9.71
N SER A 118 1.38 41.55 8.77
CA SER A 118 0.68 42.55 7.97
C SER A 118 0.57 42.09 6.52
N VAL A 119 -0.65 42.04 6.00
CA VAL A 119 -0.93 41.77 4.59
C VAL A 119 -1.27 43.11 3.91
N PRO A 120 -0.66 43.46 2.76
CA PRO A 120 -1.02 44.67 2.03
C PRO A 120 -2.48 44.65 1.55
N GLU A 121 -3.08 45.84 1.41
CA GLU A 121 -4.51 46.03 1.12
C GLU A 121 -4.90 45.65 -0.33
N GLU A 122 -3.95 45.73 -1.27
CA GLU A 122 -4.05 45.23 -2.64
C GLU A 122 -2.86 44.30 -2.96
N GLN A 123 -3.15 43.18 -3.63
CA GLN A 123 -2.16 42.20 -4.08
C GLN A 123 -2.22 42.09 -5.59
N THR A 124 -1.06 42.17 -6.26
CA THR A 124 -0.98 42.09 -7.72
C THR A 124 -0.36 40.76 -8.11
N VAL A 125 -1.12 39.91 -8.79
CA VAL A 125 -0.57 38.64 -9.29
C VAL A 125 0.30 38.94 -10.50
N SER A 126 1.62 38.73 -10.38
CA SER A 126 2.53 38.76 -11.53
C SER A 126 2.75 37.34 -12.06
N SER A 127 3.02 37.21 -13.36
CA SER A 127 3.32 35.93 -14.01
C SER A 127 4.71 35.36 -13.67
N ALA A 128 5.41 35.92 -12.68
CA ALA A 128 6.80 35.62 -12.35
C ALA A 128 7.00 35.14 -10.90
N GLY A 129 6.22 34.14 -10.47
CA GLY A 129 6.39 33.47 -9.18
C GLY A 129 5.77 34.22 -7.99
N ALA A 130 6.00 33.69 -6.78
CA ALA A 130 5.51 34.29 -5.53
C ALA A 130 6.07 35.72 -5.42
N ASP A 131 5.19 36.72 -5.47
CA ASP A 131 5.60 38.10 -5.22
C ASP A 131 6.04 38.21 -3.75
N PRO A 132 7.25 38.72 -3.45
CA PRO A 132 7.73 39.00 -2.09
C PRO A 132 6.82 39.94 -1.29
N GLN A 133 5.77 40.48 -1.90
CA GLN A 133 4.70 41.26 -1.27
C GLN A 133 3.32 40.57 -1.25
N ALA A 134 3.08 39.45 -1.94
CA ALA A 134 1.70 39.04 -2.25
C ALA A 134 1.10 37.80 -1.57
N VAL A 135 1.79 36.98 -0.78
CA VAL A 135 1.09 35.91 -0.01
C VAL A 135 1.86 35.59 1.27
N VAL A 136 1.21 35.73 2.43
CA VAL A 136 1.79 35.27 3.71
C VAL A 136 1.68 33.74 3.75
N MET A 137 2.79 33.05 4.01
CA MET A 137 2.84 31.61 4.25
C MET A 137 3.28 31.35 5.68
N TYR A 138 2.72 30.33 6.32
CA TYR A 138 2.99 29.96 7.71
C TYR A 138 3.33 28.48 7.84
N SER A 139 4.22 28.17 8.78
CA SER A 139 4.52 26.80 9.21
C SER A 139 4.82 26.75 10.70
N GLU A 140 4.49 25.64 11.35
CA GLU A 140 4.89 25.32 12.72
C GLU A 140 5.51 23.93 12.76
N GLY A 141 6.62 23.78 13.45
CA GLY A 141 7.34 22.51 13.53
C GLY A 141 8.30 22.46 14.71
N ARG A 142 8.94 21.31 14.89
CA ARG A 142 9.98 21.13 15.91
C ARG A 142 11.36 21.37 15.32
N LEU A 143 12.30 21.75 16.17
CA LEU A 143 13.69 21.90 15.78
C LEU A 143 14.23 20.55 15.25
N GLY A 144 14.72 20.53 14.00
CA GLY A 144 15.22 19.33 13.32
C GLY A 144 14.24 18.66 12.34
N GLU A 145 12.98 19.11 12.31
CA GLU A 145 11.99 18.67 11.31
C GLU A 145 11.94 19.65 10.13
N ALA A 146 11.49 19.18 8.97
CA ALA A 146 11.22 20.06 7.84
C ALA A 146 9.99 20.94 8.13
N LEU A 147 10.08 22.23 7.82
CA LEU A 147 8.97 23.17 7.90
C LEU A 147 8.17 23.13 6.61
N HIS A 148 6.91 22.73 6.72
CA HIS A 148 5.99 22.66 5.61
C HIS A 148 5.14 23.94 5.57
N PHE A 149 5.44 24.82 4.63
CA PHE A 149 4.76 26.10 4.46
C PHE A 149 3.48 25.93 3.66
N GLY A 150 2.36 26.24 4.31
CA GLY A 150 1.07 26.44 3.65
C GLY A 150 0.83 27.92 3.37
N GLN A 151 0.14 28.23 2.27
CA GLN A 151 -0.36 29.59 2.04
C GLN A 151 -1.45 29.95 3.07
N CYS A 152 -1.35 31.12 3.69
CA CYS A 152 -2.43 31.72 4.48
C CYS A 152 -3.46 32.39 3.55
N THR A 153 -3.99 31.64 2.57
CA THR A 153 -4.89 32.21 1.54
C THR A 153 -6.37 32.17 1.91
N SER A 154 -6.74 31.56 3.05
CA SER A 154 -8.14 31.47 3.46
C SER A 154 -8.38 32.22 4.77
N MET A 155 -8.99 33.40 4.67
CA MET A 155 -9.47 34.16 5.83
C MET A 155 -10.99 34.06 5.95
N LEU A 156 -11.46 33.72 7.14
CA LEU A 156 -12.84 33.99 7.55
C LEU A 156 -12.91 35.40 8.12
N ARG A 157 -13.70 36.27 7.47
CA ARG A 157 -14.01 37.62 7.97
C ARG A 157 -15.41 37.62 8.56
N PHE A 158 -15.58 38.23 9.72
CA PHE A 158 -16.87 38.32 10.39
C PHE A 158 -16.94 39.56 11.28
N SER A 159 -18.14 40.05 11.57
CA SER A 159 -18.34 41.12 12.55
C SER A 159 -18.89 40.49 13.81
N ALA A 160 -18.20 40.62 14.95
CA ALA A 160 -18.70 40.11 16.22
C ALA A 160 -19.35 41.25 17.04
N PRO A 161 -20.47 40.99 17.72
CA PRO A 161 -21.13 41.95 18.59
C PRO A 161 -20.37 42.11 19.91
N GLU A 162 -20.72 43.13 20.68
CA GLU A 162 -20.13 43.38 22.00
C GLU A 162 -20.40 42.20 22.95
N GLY A 163 -19.39 41.81 23.74
CA GLY A 163 -19.47 40.73 24.74
C GLY A 163 -18.89 39.37 24.34
N VAL A 164 -18.49 39.16 23.08
CA VAL A 164 -17.86 37.90 22.61
C VAL A 164 -16.38 37.83 23.02
N ARG A 165 -15.99 36.84 23.83
CA ARG A 165 -14.60 36.71 24.35
C ARG A 165 -13.81 35.57 23.73
N ASN A 166 -14.45 34.45 23.42
CA ASN A 166 -13.80 33.33 22.75
C ASN A 166 -14.66 32.89 21.56
N LEU A 167 -14.00 32.64 20.44
CA LEU A 167 -14.55 32.06 19.24
C LEU A 167 -13.84 30.75 18.94
N VAL A 168 -14.55 29.64 18.94
CA VAL A 168 -14.00 28.36 18.49
C VAL A 168 -14.62 28.02 17.14
N PHE A 169 -13.81 27.83 16.12
CA PHE A 169 -14.20 27.28 14.83
C PHE A 169 -13.90 25.79 14.84
N ARG A 170 -14.92 24.94 14.82
CA ARG A 170 -14.71 23.49 14.61
C ARG A 170 -14.78 23.15 13.12
N LEU A 171 -13.79 22.39 12.68
CA LEU A 171 -13.56 21.90 11.33
C LEU A 171 -13.51 20.36 11.37
N ASP A 172 -13.70 19.70 10.23
CA ASP A 172 -13.67 18.23 10.12
C ASP A 172 -12.34 17.59 10.62
N GLU A 173 -11.24 18.36 10.64
CA GLU A 173 -9.89 17.92 11.07
C GLU A 173 -9.42 18.50 12.43
N GLY A 174 -10.25 19.28 13.14
CA GLY A 174 -9.85 19.89 14.42
C GLY A 174 -10.60 21.18 14.77
N SER A 175 -10.07 21.98 15.71
CA SER A 175 -10.68 23.26 16.11
C SER A 175 -9.68 24.40 16.17
N VAL A 176 -10.05 25.58 15.68
CA VAL A 176 -9.29 26.82 15.81
C VAL A 176 -9.96 27.72 16.85
N THR A 177 -9.24 28.08 17.91
CA THR A 177 -9.75 28.99 18.95
C THR A 177 -9.15 30.38 18.79
N MET A 178 -9.99 31.40 18.81
CA MET A 178 -9.63 32.81 18.77
C MET A 178 -10.18 33.52 20.01
N ASN A 179 -9.32 34.25 20.71
CA ASN A 179 -9.73 35.09 21.83
C ASN A 179 -9.99 36.51 21.31
N LEU A 180 -11.16 37.06 21.64
CA LEU A 180 -11.59 38.38 21.25
C LEU A 180 -11.57 39.36 22.44
N PRO A 181 -11.33 40.65 22.18
CA PRO A 181 -11.32 41.70 23.21
C PRO A 181 -12.72 42.05 23.73
N GLY A 182 -13.79 41.38 23.26
CA GLY A 182 -15.19 41.57 23.65
C GLY A 182 -15.82 42.92 23.34
N THR A 183 -15.17 43.73 22.50
CA THR A 183 -15.75 44.92 21.87
C THR A 183 -16.40 44.55 20.55
N ALA A 184 -17.48 45.22 20.15
CA ALA A 184 -18.04 45.03 18.81
C ALA A 184 -17.02 45.43 17.74
N GLY A 185 -16.89 44.65 16.66
CA GLY A 185 -15.91 44.94 15.61
C GLY A 185 -15.81 43.88 14.53
N ASN A 186 -15.05 44.21 13.48
CA ASN A 186 -14.72 43.30 12.39
C ASN A 186 -13.46 42.53 12.75
N TYR A 187 -13.52 41.22 12.61
CA TYR A 187 -12.45 40.29 12.93
C TYR A 187 -12.18 39.39 11.74
N ALA A 188 -10.94 38.92 11.65
CA ALA A 188 -10.52 37.95 10.65
C ALA A 188 -9.70 36.86 11.32
N VAL A 189 -9.93 35.61 10.91
CA VAL A 189 -9.12 34.46 11.33
C VAL A 189 -8.60 33.73 10.10
N ALA A 190 -7.32 33.38 10.12
CA ALA A 190 -6.73 32.51 9.11
C ALA A 190 -7.09 31.06 9.43
N ILE A 191 -7.54 30.32 8.43
CA ILE A 191 -7.78 28.88 8.52
C ILE A 191 -7.04 28.16 7.40
N ASN A 192 -6.70 26.89 7.63
CA ASN A 192 -6.07 26.07 6.59
C ASN A 192 -7.03 25.98 5.39
N PRO A 193 -6.53 26.02 4.14
CA PRO A 193 -7.37 25.83 2.97
C PRO A 193 -7.87 24.38 2.93
N GLY A 194 -9.13 24.14 2.49
CA GLY A 194 -9.80 22.83 2.56
C GLY A 194 -11.27 22.86 2.14
N SER A 195 -11.79 21.70 1.73
CA SER A 195 -13.23 21.52 1.55
C SER A 195 -13.80 21.15 2.92
N TYR A 196 -14.24 22.16 3.67
CA TYR A 196 -14.81 21.98 5.00
C TYR A 196 -16.32 21.88 4.88
N TYR A 197 -16.89 20.89 5.56
CA TYR A 197 -18.33 20.75 5.62
C TYR A 197 -18.81 21.02 7.05
N GLY A 198 -19.35 22.22 7.26
CA GLY A 198 -19.89 22.68 8.55
C GLY A 198 -18.85 23.48 9.34
N LEU A 199 -19.16 24.76 9.59
CA LEU A 199 -18.43 25.60 10.54
C LEU A 199 -19.33 25.83 11.73
N THR A 200 -18.99 25.17 12.83
CA THR A 200 -19.63 25.44 14.11
C THR A 200 -18.80 26.50 14.83
N LEU A 201 -19.41 27.67 15.03
CA LEU A 201 -18.83 28.76 15.80
C LEU A 201 -19.30 28.70 17.24
N TYR A 202 -18.38 28.55 18.19
CA TYR A 202 -18.70 28.69 19.61
C TYR A 202 -18.34 30.09 20.05
N ILE A 203 -19.32 30.84 20.51
CA ILE A 203 -19.14 32.13 21.17
C ILE A 203 -19.19 31.90 22.68
N VAL A 204 -18.11 32.14 23.41
CA VAL A 204 -18.17 32.25 24.87
C VAL A 204 -18.26 33.72 25.23
N ALA A 205 -19.40 34.15 25.78
CA ALA A 205 -19.62 35.50 26.27
C ALA A 205 -19.77 35.50 27.81
N ASP A 206 -19.67 36.68 28.41
CA ASP A 206 -19.73 36.88 29.88
C ASP A 206 -21.06 36.38 30.51
N SER A 207 -22.11 36.18 29.70
CA SER A 207 -23.45 35.69 30.09
C SER A 207 -23.72 34.21 29.78
N GLY A 208 -22.79 33.50 29.12
CA GLY A 208 -22.97 32.10 28.70
C GLY A 208 -22.25 31.76 27.39
N SER A 209 -22.16 30.47 27.08
CA SER A 209 -21.65 29.97 25.80
C SER A 209 -22.80 29.86 24.80
N PHE A 210 -22.71 30.54 23.66
CA PHE A 210 -23.62 30.47 22.53
C PHE A 210 -22.98 29.65 21.42
N ILE A 211 -23.75 28.82 20.74
CA ILE A 211 -23.35 28.28 19.44
C ILE A 211 -23.95 29.21 18.38
N MET A 212 -23.22 29.41 17.30
CA MET A 212 -23.76 29.86 16.03
C MET A 212 -23.30 28.85 14.97
N GLU A 213 -24.23 28.16 14.33
CA GLU A 213 -23.92 27.36 13.16
C GLU A 213 -24.23 28.13 11.89
N SER A 214 -23.22 28.24 11.02
CA SER A 214 -23.44 28.55 9.62
C SER A 214 -23.44 27.22 8.86
N SER A 215 -24.61 26.80 8.39
CA SER A 215 -24.78 25.62 7.54
C SER A 215 -24.41 25.88 6.07
N VAL A 216 -23.64 26.92 5.80
CA VAL A 216 -23.16 27.22 4.44
C VAL A 216 -21.96 26.31 4.16
N PRO A 217 -22.05 25.31 3.27
CA PRO A 217 -20.85 24.67 2.76
C PRO A 217 -19.99 25.75 2.10
N PHE A 218 -18.80 26.00 2.63
CA PHE A 218 -17.82 26.86 1.99
C PHE A 218 -16.64 26.00 1.56
N ASP A 219 -16.40 26.00 0.27
CA ASP A 219 -15.18 25.45 -0.28
C ASP A 219 -14.13 26.57 -0.30
N ILE A 220 -13.21 26.51 0.66
CA ILE A 220 -12.05 27.42 0.70
C ILE A 220 -10.81 26.75 0.09
N SER A 221 -11.00 25.70 -0.72
CA SER A 221 -9.94 25.06 -1.50
C SER A 221 -9.26 25.98 -2.52
N LYS A 222 -9.83 27.18 -2.77
CA LYS A 222 -9.37 28.15 -3.79
C LYS A 222 -8.73 29.42 -3.24
N GLY A 223 -8.39 29.50 -1.95
CA GLY A 223 -7.77 30.71 -1.39
C GLY A 223 -8.71 31.92 -1.35
N THR A 224 -9.98 31.68 -1.05
CA THR A 224 -11.05 32.68 -1.07
C THR A 224 -11.28 33.27 0.32
N SER A 225 -11.43 34.60 0.43
CA SER A 225 -11.96 35.21 1.66
C SER A 225 -13.47 34.99 1.75
N VAL A 226 -13.94 34.37 2.83
CA VAL A 226 -15.37 34.17 3.09
C VAL A 226 -15.81 35.17 4.16
N SER A 227 -16.77 36.04 3.81
CA SER A 227 -17.36 36.99 4.76
C SER A 227 -18.65 36.40 5.32
N LEU A 228 -18.66 36.11 6.63
CA LEU A 228 -19.83 35.56 7.33
C LEU A 228 -20.87 36.64 7.71
N GLY A 229 -20.59 37.92 7.44
CA GLY A 229 -21.47 39.03 7.79
C GLY A 229 -21.45 39.39 9.28
N GLU A 230 -22.51 40.03 9.77
CA GLU A 230 -22.71 40.35 11.18
C GLU A 230 -23.19 39.10 11.93
N LEU A 231 -22.38 38.64 12.88
CA LEU A 231 -22.70 37.51 13.74
C LEU A 231 -23.75 37.96 14.77
N ALA A 232 -25.01 37.63 14.54
CA ALA A 232 -26.06 37.88 15.53
C ALA A 232 -25.98 36.81 16.63
N LEU A 233 -25.96 37.21 17.92
CA LEU A 233 -26.15 36.27 19.02
C LEU A 233 -27.55 35.67 18.89
N ASP A 234 -27.64 34.46 18.34
CA ASP A 234 -28.90 33.72 18.34
C ASP A 234 -29.16 33.24 19.77
N THR A 235 -30.09 33.90 20.45
CA THR A 235 -30.48 33.60 21.83
C THR A 235 -31.19 32.25 21.99
N GLY A 236 -31.23 31.42 20.94
CA GLY A 236 -31.92 30.13 20.88
C GLY A 236 -31.09 28.87 21.15
N CYS A 237 -29.80 28.98 21.52
CA CYS A 237 -28.96 27.82 21.80
C CYS A 237 -29.35 27.10 23.12
N VAL A 238 -29.60 25.80 23.04
CA VAL A 238 -29.93 24.94 24.19
C VAL A 238 -28.64 24.37 24.78
N ILE A 239 -28.31 24.77 26.00
CA ILE A 239 -27.14 24.27 26.73
C ILE A 239 -27.57 23.19 27.72
N ILE A 240 -26.96 22.01 27.63
CA ILE A 240 -27.26 20.87 28.49
C ILE A 240 -26.06 20.59 29.39
N LYS A 241 -26.26 20.66 30.70
CA LYS A 241 -25.23 20.45 31.74
C LYS A 241 -25.60 19.33 32.72
N THR A 242 -26.87 18.95 32.78
CA THR A 242 -27.43 18.03 33.76
C THR A 242 -28.34 16.97 33.12
N PRO A 243 -28.54 15.82 33.77
CA PRO A 243 -29.46 14.79 33.29
C PRO A 243 -30.90 15.28 33.10
N SER A 244 -31.39 16.15 34.00
CA SER A 244 -32.75 16.70 33.92
C SER A 244 -32.94 17.63 32.72
N GLU A 245 -31.92 18.42 32.35
CA GLU A 245 -31.96 19.25 31.14
C GLU A 245 -31.97 18.39 29.88
N LEU A 246 -31.17 17.31 29.84
CA LEU A 246 -31.19 16.38 28.72
C LEU A 246 -32.55 15.67 28.59
N ALA A 247 -33.12 15.19 29.71
CA ALA A 247 -34.44 14.57 29.71
C ALA A 247 -35.54 15.53 29.24
N ALA A 248 -35.49 16.80 29.66
CA ALA A 248 -36.42 17.83 29.21
C ALA A 248 -36.26 18.15 27.72
N PHE A 249 -35.03 18.17 27.22
CA PHE A 249 -34.75 18.36 25.80
C PHE A 249 -35.32 17.20 24.95
N LEU A 250 -35.01 15.96 25.34
CA LEU A 250 -35.46 14.76 24.60
C LEU A 250 -36.98 14.60 24.59
N SER A 251 -37.67 15.05 25.64
CA SER A 251 -39.14 14.99 25.73
C SER A 251 -39.86 16.15 25.03
N SER A 252 -39.14 17.13 24.48
CA SER A 252 -39.77 18.27 23.79
C SER A 252 -40.34 17.87 22.42
N THR A 253 -41.57 18.28 22.11
CA THR A 253 -42.27 17.93 20.86
C THR A 253 -41.80 18.72 19.63
N SER A 254 -40.84 19.63 19.79
CA SER A 254 -40.39 20.57 18.76
C SER A 254 -38.87 20.72 18.74
N VAL A 255 -38.12 19.63 18.62
CA VAL A 255 -36.68 19.73 18.32
C VAL A 255 -36.51 20.09 16.84
N SER A 256 -36.74 21.38 16.55
CA SER A 256 -36.83 21.94 15.20
C SER A 256 -35.50 21.89 14.45
N ASP A 257 -35.56 21.96 13.13
CA ASP A 257 -34.39 22.08 12.23
C ASP A 257 -33.50 23.31 12.51
N LYS A 258 -33.97 24.25 13.33
CA LYS A 258 -33.22 25.45 13.73
C LYS A 258 -32.55 25.35 15.09
N SER A 259 -32.74 24.24 15.83
CA SER A 259 -32.25 24.11 17.20
C SER A 259 -30.74 23.89 17.20
N GLN A 260 -30.00 24.67 18.00
CA GLN A 260 -28.57 24.45 18.24
C GLN A 260 -28.37 23.99 19.68
N VAL A 261 -27.72 22.84 19.87
CA VAL A 261 -27.63 22.14 21.15
C VAL A 261 -26.18 21.87 21.51
N LEU A 262 -25.80 22.20 22.75
CA LEU A 262 -24.46 21.96 23.28
C LEU A 262 -24.52 21.12 24.54
N ILE A 263 -23.77 20.00 24.56
CA ILE A 263 -23.51 19.26 25.78
C ILE A 263 -22.25 19.85 26.44
N MET A 264 -22.38 20.40 27.64
CA MET A 264 -21.26 21.04 28.33
C MET A 264 -20.54 20.13 29.32
N ASN A 265 -21.24 19.17 29.89
CA ASN A 265 -20.72 18.24 30.90
C ASN A 265 -20.98 16.81 30.46
N ASP A 266 -20.24 15.86 31.03
CA ASP A 266 -20.65 14.46 30.96
C ASP A 266 -21.98 14.28 31.70
N ILE A 267 -22.92 13.57 31.08
CA ILE A 267 -24.29 13.39 31.56
C ILE A 267 -24.51 11.93 31.92
N ASP A 268 -24.85 11.66 33.18
CA ASP A 268 -25.21 10.33 33.67
C ASP A 268 -26.73 10.22 33.82
N MET A 269 -27.40 9.48 32.92
CA MET A 269 -28.86 9.35 32.96
C MET A 269 -29.35 8.26 33.94
N ARG A 270 -28.47 7.56 34.65
CA ARG A 270 -28.89 6.50 35.58
C ARG A 270 -29.81 7.05 36.67
N GLY A 271 -30.99 6.45 36.80
CA GLY A 271 -32.01 6.88 37.75
C GLY A 271 -32.79 8.13 37.33
N THR A 272 -32.49 8.73 36.16
CA THR A 272 -33.28 9.80 35.56
C THR A 272 -34.21 9.19 34.52
N ALA A 273 -35.52 9.38 34.66
CA ALA A 273 -36.48 8.92 33.64
C ALA A 273 -36.44 9.84 32.41
N PHE A 274 -36.32 9.26 31.22
CA PHE A 274 -36.37 9.97 29.94
C PHE A 274 -36.91 9.05 28.85
N GLU A 275 -37.45 9.67 27.79
CA GLU A 275 -37.91 8.98 26.59
C GLU A 275 -37.00 9.33 25.41
N ALA A 276 -37.01 8.50 24.37
CA ALA A 276 -36.36 8.83 23.11
C ALA A 276 -37.06 10.02 22.46
N ALA A 277 -36.30 11.00 21.96
CA ALA A 277 -36.88 12.09 21.17
C ALA A 277 -37.44 11.51 19.87
N SER A 278 -38.64 11.93 19.44
CA SER A 278 -39.24 11.40 18.20
C SER A 278 -38.37 11.68 16.97
N GLY A 279 -37.71 12.83 16.93
CA GLY A 279 -36.66 13.14 15.97
C GLY A 279 -35.86 14.40 16.33
N PHE A 280 -34.79 14.61 15.57
CA PHE A 280 -33.84 15.72 15.71
C PHE A 280 -33.47 16.25 14.32
N GLY A 281 -33.83 17.48 14.01
CA GLY A 281 -33.48 18.12 12.73
C GLY A 281 -32.40 19.20 12.82
N GLY A 282 -31.98 19.57 14.03
CA GLY A 282 -31.08 20.69 14.28
C GLY A 282 -29.60 20.31 14.29
N PHE A 283 -28.82 21.04 15.08
CA PHE A 283 -27.38 20.84 15.23
C PHE A 283 -27.05 20.54 16.68
N LEU A 284 -26.49 19.36 16.96
CA LEU A 284 -26.05 18.96 18.29
C LEU A 284 -24.55 18.74 18.27
N ASP A 285 -23.86 19.43 19.15
CA ASP A 285 -22.48 19.16 19.43
C ASP A 285 -22.31 18.62 20.86
N GLY A 286 -21.76 17.41 20.95
CA GLY A 286 -21.49 16.71 22.18
C GLY A 286 -20.27 17.23 22.95
N ASN A 287 -19.44 18.09 22.35
CA ASN A 287 -18.26 18.69 22.95
C ASN A 287 -17.27 17.66 23.55
N SER A 288 -17.18 16.51 22.88
CA SER A 288 -16.47 15.32 23.32
C SER A 288 -16.86 14.86 24.72
N ARG A 289 -18.08 15.23 25.17
CA ARG A 289 -18.66 14.80 26.44
C ARG A 289 -19.32 13.45 26.27
N GLN A 290 -19.47 12.79 27.40
CA GLN A 290 -20.10 11.50 27.51
C GLN A 290 -21.58 11.62 27.90
N ILE A 291 -22.44 10.80 27.32
CA ILE A 291 -23.80 10.54 27.81
C ILE A 291 -23.94 9.06 28.15
N ASP A 292 -24.17 8.73 29.41
CA ASP A 292 -24.50 7.38 29.85
C ASP A 292 -26.02 7.16 29.79
N ILE A 293 -26.46 6.24 28.93
CA ILE A 293 -27.88 5.94 28.68
C ILE A 293 -28.35 4.64 29.36
N SER A 294 -27.62 4.15 30.37
CA SER A 294 -27.93 2.89 31.05
C SER A 294 -29.33 2.86 31.66
N GLY A 295 -30.07 1.80 31.37
CA GLY A 295 -31.45 1.62 31.87
C GLY A 295 -32.49 2.53 31.23
N GLY A 296 -32.10 3.40 30.29
CA GLY A 296 -32.98 4.21 29.48
C GLY A 296 -33.42 3.51 28.18
N PRO A 297 -34.23 4.20 27.34
CA PRO A 297 -34.59 3.73 26.01
C PRO A 297 -33.36 3.60 25.10
N SER A 298 -33.47 2.70 24.12
CA SER A 298 -32.58 2.64 22.96
C SER A 298 -33.41 2.99 21.73
N PRO A 299 -33.07 4.02 20.93
CA PRO A 299 -31.94 4.99 21.01
C PRO A 299 -32.30 6.34 21.66
N LEU A 300 -31.36 7.31 21.69
CA LEU A 300 -31.62 8.71 22.09
C LEU A 300 -32.61 9.44 21.16
N PHE A 301 -32.49 9.22 19.84
CA PHE A 301 -33.31 9.84 18.81
C PHE A 301 -34.03 8.79 17.97
N GLY A 302 -35.34 8.89 17.80
CA GLY A 302 -36.10 8.09 16.83
C GLY A 302 -35.58 8.35 15.42
N THR A 303 -35.54 9.61 14.99
CA THR A 303 -34.97 9.99 13.68
C THR A 303 -34.00 11.15 13.82
N ASN A 304 -32.76 11.01 13.34
CA ASN A 304 -31.86 12.14 13.09
C ASN A 304 -32.00 12.61 11.64
N ALA A 305 -32.46 13.83 11.42
CA ALA A 305 -32.42 14.53 10.13
C ALA A 305 -31.39 15.68 10.12
N GLY A 306 -30.82 16.01 11.28
CA GLY A 306 -29.87 17.10 11.46
C GLY A 306 -28.41 16.64 11.50
N VAL A 307 -27.56 17.43 12.15
CA VAL A 307 -26.15 17.11 12.37
C VAL A 307 -25.91 16.83 13.84
N VAL A 308 -25.33 15.67 14.14
CA VAL A 308 -24.86 15.35 15.50
C VAL A 308 -23.37 15.09 15.44
N SER A 309 -22.61 15.74 16.31
CA SER A 309 -21.15 15.65 16.29
C SER A 309 -20.52 15.52 17.67
N ASN A 310 -19.30 14.97 17.71
CA ASN A 310 -18.39 15.03 18.86
C ASN A 310 -18.99 14.49 20.17
N LEU A 311 -19.64 13.33 20.12
CA LEU A 311 -20.39 12.79 21.25
C LEU A 311 -19.92 11.37 21.58
N VAL A 312 -19.72 11.09 22.86
CA VAL A 312 -19.44 9.74 23.37
C VAL A 312 -20.69 9.20 24.06
N ILE A 313 -21.13 8.00 23.70
CA ILE A 313 -22.31 7.36 24.31
C ILE A 313 -21.87 6.10 25.05
N THR A 314 -22.29 5.92 26.30
CA THR A 314 -21.95 4.77 27.13
C THR A 314 -23.17 4.12 27.76
N GLY A 315 -22.96 2.96 28.38
CA GLY A 315 -23.97 2.29 29.18
C GLY A 315 -24.60 1.08 28.49
N THR A 316 -25.73 0.63 29.04
CA THR A 316 -26.50 -0.50 28.49
C THR A 316 -27.97 -0.10 28.43
N PRO A 317 -28.43 0.50 27.32
CA PRO A 317 -29.84 0.86 27.17
C PRO A 317 -30.70 -0.40 26.99
N SER A 318 -32.01 -0.25 27.13
CA SER A 318 -32.97 -1.35 26.98
C SER A 318 -33.81 -1.15 25.71
N PRO A 319 -33.54 -1.88 24.61
CA PRO A 319 -34.36 -1.81 23.41
C PRO A 319 -35.78 -2.32 23.70
N SER A 320 -36.79 -1.55 23.33
CA SER A 320 -38.22 -1.92 23.48
C SER A 320 -38.73 -2.83 22.36
N SER A 321 -37.94 -3.00 21.30
CA SER A 321 -38.26 -3.75 20.08
C SER A 321 -37.03 -4.56 19.64
N PRO A 322 -37.14 -5.49 18.68
CA PRO A 322 -35.96 -6.15 18.09
C PRO A 322 -35.10 -5.20 17.22
N GLN A 323 -35.35 -3.89 17.30
CA GLN A 323 -34.56 -2.83 16.70
C GLN A 323 -33.94 -1.93 17.77
N GLY A 324 -32.70 -1.48 17.57
CA GLY A 324 -31.98 -0.72 18.58
C GLY A 324 -30.66 -0.15 18.11
N ALA A 325 -30.27 0.95 18.77
CA ALA A 325 -29.01 1.64 18.57
C ALA A 325 -28.67 2.55 19.78
N SER A 326 -27.46 3.11 19.83
CA SER A 326 -27.12 4.09 20.88
C SER A 326 -27.68 5.49 20.60
N LEU A 327 -27.51 6.00 19.37
CA LEU A 327 -27.79 7.39 19.04
C LEU A 327 -29.12 7.57 18.32
N ALA A 328 -29.33 6.91 17.19
CA ALA A 328 -30.53 7.11 16.38
C ALA A 328 -31.14 5.81 15.85
N LEU A 329 -32.46 5.68 15.82
CA LEU A 329 -33.08 4.51 15.17
C LEU A 329 -32.91 4.67 13.65
N THR A 330 -33.25 5.85 13.14
CA THR A 330 -33.06 6.23 11.74
C THR A 330 -32.16 7.45 11.63
N ASN A 331 -31.13 7.40 10.78
CA ASN A 331 -30.31 8.55 10.42
C ASN A 331 -30.53 8.94 8.96
N ASN A 332 -31.14 10.10 8.72
CA ASN A 332 -31.23 10.79 7.43
C ASN A 332 -30.23 11.95 7.32
N GLY A 333 -29.63 12.35 8.44
CA GLY A 333 -28.71 13.48 8.53
C GLY A 333 -27.24 13.07 8.52
N ARG A 334 -26.41 13.87 9.19
CA ARG A 334 -24.95 13.68 9.25
C ARG A 334 -24.50 13.41 10.69
N LEU A 335 -23.77 12.32 10.89
CA LEU A 335 -23.15 11.96 12.16
C LEU A 335 -21.63 12.07 12.01
N VAL A 336 -20.98 12.85 12.87
CA VAL A 336 -19.54 13.12 12.78
C VAL A 336 -18.85 12.86 14.11
N SER A 337 -17.79 12.07 14.13
CA SER A 337 -17.00 11.84 15.35
C SER A 337 -17.86 11.35 16.52
N ILE A 338 -18.77 10.43 16.24
CA ILE A 338 -19.60 9.78 17.26
C ILE A 338 -18.88 8.53 17.74
N THR A 339 -18.70 8.40 19.05
CA THR A 339 -18.13 7.19 19.67
C THR A 339 -19.19 6.49 20.49
N ASN A 340 -19.64 5.31 20.05
CA ASN A 340 -20.46 4.44 20.87
C ASN A 340 -19.58 3.46 21.65
N LYS A 341 -19.67 3.48 22.98
CA LYS A 341 -19.15 2.44 23.89
C LYS A 341 -20.28 1.69 24.60
N ALA A 342 -21.54 2.04 24.32
CA ALA A 342 -22.70 1.39 24.92
C ALA A 342 -22.91 -0.01 24.33
N LYS A 343 -23.32 -0.96 25.16
CA LYS A 343 -23.72 -2.31 24.72
C LYS A 343 -25.14 -2.26 24.19
N ILE A 344 -25.31 -2.49 22.89
CA ILE A 344 -26.62 -2.57 22.22
C ILE A 344 -27.02 -4.04 22.12
N SER A 345 -27.80 -4.52 23.08
CA SER A 345 -28.18 -5.93 23.15
C SER A 345 -29.68 -6.16 23.31
N GLY A 346 -30.20 -7.16 22.61
CA GLY A 346 -31.59 -7.63 22.72
C GLY A 346 -31.70 -9.15 22.93
N SER A 347 -32.84 -9.60 23.44
CA SER A 347 -33.12 -11.03 23.58
C SER A 347 -34.60 -11.35 23.44
N SER A 348 -34.94 -12.54 22.94
CA SER A 348 -36.31 -13.05 22.88
C SER A 348 -36.38 -14.54 23.21
N SER A 349 -37.38 -14.94 23.99
CA SER A 349 -37.75 -16.34 24.18
C SER A 349 -38.90 -16.78 23.28
N ALA A 350 -39.61 -15.83 22.67
CA ALA A 350 -40.68 -16.08 21.71
C ALA A 350 -40.15 -16.11 20.28
N ALA A 351 -40.86 -16.82 19.39
CA ALA A 351 -40.61 -16.77 17.95
C ALA A 351 -40.83 -15.34 17.43
N LEU A 352 -39.88 -14.82 16.65
CA LEU A 352 -39.94 -13.45 16.12
C LEU A 352 -40.50 -13.44 14.70
N SER A 353 -41.60 -12.69 14.50
CA SER A 353 -42.17 -12.38 13.18
C SER A 353 -41.57 -11.12 12.56
N GLU A 354 -41.05 -10.20 13.38
CA GLU A 354 -40.44 -8.94 12.95
C GLU A 354 -38.92 -9.08 12.71
N PRO A 355 -38.32 -8.27 11.83
CA PRO A 355 -36.87 -8.23 11.63
C PRO A 355 -36.13 -7.76 12.89
N ILE A 356 -34.94 -8.34 13.11
CA ILE A 356 -33.97 -7.80 14.07
C ILE A 356 -33.10 -6.79 13.34
N VAL A 357 -33.03 -5.53 13.79
CA VAL A 357 -32.16 -4.51 13.16
C VAL A 357 -31.39 -3.74 14.22
N LEU A 358 -30.12 -4.09 14.41
CA LEU A 358 -29.26 -3.47 15.42
C LEU A 358 -28.03 -2.83 14.79
N GLY A 359 -27.71 -1.62 15.23
CA GLY A 359 -26.41 -1.00 14.97
C GLY A 359 -25.85 -0.36 16.23
N GLY A 360 -24.53 -0.29 16.36
CA GLY A 360 -23.91 0.39 17.51
C GLY A 360 -24.32 1.86 17.61
N ILE A 361 -24.39 2.57 16.48
CA ILE A 361 -24.74 4.00 16.43
C ILE A 361 -26.14 4.22 15.85
N THR A 362 -26.49 3.53 14.76
CA THR A 362 -27.79 3.69 14.10
C THR A 362 -28.42 2.35 13.71
N ALA A 363 -29.74 2.17 13.84
CA ALA A 363 -30.35 0.95 13.29
C ALA A 363 -30.47 1.02 11.75
N TYR A 364 -30.94 2.14 11.23
CA TYR A 364 -31.07 2.43 9.80
C TYR A 364 -30.30 3.71 9.45
N ASN A 365 -29.43 3.66 8.44
CA ASN A 365 -28.69 4.82 7.96
C ASN A 365 -28.99 5.11 6.48
N TYR A 366 -29.64 6.24 6.23
CA TYR A 366 -29.84 6.85 4.92
C TYR A 366 -28.96 8.10 4.69
N GLY A 367 -28.24 8.53 5.73
CA GLY A 367 -27.37 9.70 5.72
C GLY A 367 -25.88 9.35 5.69
N SER A 368 -25.06 10.20 6.32
CA SER A 368 -23.60 10.03 6.37
C SER A 368 -23.09 9.78 7.80
N LEU A 369 -22.18 8.83 7.95
CA LEU A 369 -21.38 8.64 9.16
C LEU A 369 -19.91 8.85 8.82
N LEU A 370 -19.29 9.83 9.49
CA LEU A 370 -17.92 10.26 9.24
C LEU A 370 -17.12 10.18 10.54
N ASN A 371 -15.96 9.52 10.53
CA ASN A 371 -15.09 9.38 11.70
C ASN A 371 -15.80 8.75 12.92
N CYS A 372 -16.80 7.91 12.68
CA CYS A 372 -17.60 7.32 13.76
C CYS A 372 -17.00 5.99 14.23
N THR A 373 -17.03 5.75 15.53
CA THR A 373 -16.43 4.56 16.15
C THR A 373 -17.46 3.82 17.01
N ASN A 374 -17.47 2.49 16.90
CA ASN A 374 -18.17 1.61 17.82
C ASN A 374 -17.20 0.70 18.58
N GLU A 375 -17.14 0.87 19.90
CA GLU A 375 -16.42 0.00 20.83
C GLU A 375 -17.36 -0.97 21.58
N GLY A 376 -18.66 -0.65 21.61
CA GLY A 376 -19.67 -1.43 22.34
C GLY A 376 -20.11 -2.70 21.61
N GLU A 377 -20.46 -3.75 22.35
CA GLU A 377 -21.02 -4.97 21.76
C GLU A 377 -22.40 -4.70 21.14
N VAL A 378 -22.64 -5.24 19.95
CA VAL A 378 -23.95 -5.29 19.29
C VAL A 378 -24.39 -6.74 19.25
N SER A 379 -25.45 -7.10 19.98
CA SER A 379 -25.85 -8.50 20.05
C SER A 379 -27.35 -8.77 20.14
N PHE A 380 -27.77 -9.90 19.58
CA PHE A 380 -29.13 -10.40 19.75
C PHE A 380 -29.13 -11.91 20.02
N THR A 381 -29.87 -12.33 21.05
CA THR A 381 -30.05 -13.74 21.40
C THR A 381 -31.52 -14.15 21.39
N SER A 382 -31.90 -14.99 20.44
CA SER A 382 -33.20 -15.68 20.40
C SER A 382 -33.04 -17.13 20.83
N THR A 383 -33.81 -17.58 21.83
CA THR A 383 -33.90 -19.00 22.18
C THR A 383 -34.96 -19.74 21.35
N SER A 384 -35.47 -19.11 20.29
CA SER A 384 -36.50 -19.61 19.38
C SER A 384 -36.13 -19.22 17.94
N SER A 385 -37.11 -19.15 17.04
CA SER A 385 -36.88 -18.80 15.64
C SER A 385 -36.75 -17.30 15.39
N ILE A 386 -36.06 -16.95 14.30
CA ILE A 386 -36.00 -15.59 13.73
C ILE A 386 -36.51 -15.59 12.30
N THR A 387 -37.06 -14.47 11.83
CA THR A 387 -37.53 -14.32 10.44
C THR A 387 -36.54 -13.52 9.57
N GLY A 388 -35.62 -12.77 10.16
CA GLY A 388 -34.54 -12.10 9.44
C GLY A 388 -33.84 -11.10 10.36
N ALA A 389 -32.61 -10.73 9.99
CA ALA A 389 -31.78 -9.90 10.85
C ALA A 389 -30.81 -9.03 10.03
N ALA A 390 -30.49 -7.85 10.53
CA ALA A 390 -29.42 -7.00 10.05
C ALA A 390 -28.67 -6.41 11.26
N LEU A 391 -27.47 -6.94 11.53
CA LEU A 391 -26.63 -6.48 12.63
C LEU A 391 -25.33 -5.89 12.09
N GLY A 392 -25.07 -4.63 12.41
CA GLY A 392 -23.79 -3.99 12.14
C GLY A 392 -23.13 -3.47 13.41
N GLY A 393 -21.80 -3.47 13.47
CA GLY A 393 -21.11 -2.78 14.56
C GLY A 393 -21.44 -1.29 14.60
N ILE A 394 -21.69 -0.66 13.45
CA ILE A 394 -22.10 0.75 13.39
C ILE A 394 -23.57 0.89 13.00
N ALA A 395 -23.98 0.27 11.89
CA ALA A 395 -25.34 0.37 11.39
C ALA A 395 -25.98 -0.99 11.07
N GLY A 396 -27.23 -1.22 11.46
CA GLY A 396 -27.95 -2.44 11.07
C GLY A 396 -28.16 -2.50 9.56
N TYR A 397 -28.82 -1.47 9.02
CA TYR A 397 -29.13 -1.29 7.60
C TYR A 397 -28.57 0.04 7.06
N SER A 398 -28.16 0.10 5.78
CA SER A 398 -27.80 1.39 5.18
C SER A 398 -27.99 1.56 3.66
N GLU A 399 -28.31 2.78 3.25
CA GLU A 399 -28.26 3.31 1.86
C GLU A 399 -27.29 4.51 1.75
N GLY A 400 -26.44 4.70 2.76
CA GLY A 400 -25.67 5.93 2.96
C GLY A 400 -24.15 5.74 2.97
N LEU A 401 -23.45 6.81 3.34
CA LEU A 401 -21.99 6.87 3.35
C LEU A 401 -21.42 6.50 4.72
N PHE A 402 -20.37 5.66 4.70
CA PHE A 402 -19.43 5.46 5.79
C PHE A 402 -18.05 5.89 5.34
N ASP A 403 -17.44 6.81 6.08
CA ASP A 403 -16.10 7.31 5.80
C ASP A 403 -15.26 7.34 7.06
N ASN A 404 -14.13 6.64 7.02
CA ASN A 404 -13.20 6.55 8.15
C ASN A 404 -13.88 6.07 9.47
N CYS A 405 -14.84 5.15 9.32
CA CYS A 405 -15.57 4.59 10.44
C CYS A 405 -14.94 3.29 10.96
N SER A 406 -14.96 3.07 12.27
CA SER A 406 -14.30 1.92 12.90
C SER A 406 -15.19 1.16 13.87
N ASN A 407 -15.04 -0.17 13.92
CA ASN A 407 -15.70 -1.03 14.88
C ASN A 407 -14.69 -1.95 15.59
N SER A 408 -14.66 -1.92 16.92
CA SER A 408 -13.93 -2.87 17.76
C SER A 408 -14.84 -3.69 18.67
N GLY A 409 -16.12 -3.33 18.77
CA GLY A 409 -17.13 -4.09 19.50
C GLY A 409 -17.53 -5.38 18.79
N ALA A 410 -17.83 -6.44 19.55
CA ALA A 410 -18.28 -7.70 18.97
C ALA A 410 -19.70 -7.58 18.39
N VAL A 411 -19.96 -8.24 17.26
CA VAL A 411 -21.27 -8.32 16.60
C VAL A 411 -21.77 -9.76 16.67
N ARG A 412 -22.82 -10.04 17.44
CA ARG A 412 -23.25 -11.41 17.74
C ARG A 412 -24.73 -11.65 17.47
N LEU A 413 -25.05 -12.70 16.71
CA LEU A 413 -26.42 -13.18 16.51
C LEU A 413 -26.50 -14.65 16.91
N THR A 414 -27.41 -14.97 17.83
CA THR A 414 -27.75 -16.34 18.21
C THR A 414 -29.23 -16.57 18.02
N ALA A 415 -29.60 -17.62 17.29
CA ALA A 415 -30.98 -18.08 17.10
C ALA A 415 -31.02 -19.61 17.01
N LYS A 416 -32.15 -20.23 17.34
CA LYS A 416 -32.29 -21.69 17.16
C LYS A 416 -32.37 -22.10 15.69
N TYR A 417 -33.21 -21.40 14.93
CA TYR A 417 -33.40 -21.62 13.49
C TYR A 417 -34.06 -20.40 12.83
N GLY A 418 -34.07 -20.34 11.49
CA GLY A 418 -34.80 -19.32 10.74
C GLY A 418 -36.19 -19.80 10.32
N SER A 419 -37.25 -19.06 10.66
CA SER A 419 -38.65 -19.40 10.33
C SER A 419 -39.14 -18.83 9.01
N GLY A 420 -38.46 -17.86 8.41
CA GLY A 420 -38.85 -17.20 7.17
C GLY A 420 -37.84 -16.13 6.77
N MET A 421 -38.20 -15.29 5.80
CA MET A 421 -37.46 -14.07 5.42
C MET A 421 -38.37 -12.85 5.66
N CYS A 422 -37.80 -11.68 5.94
CA CYS A 422 -38.57 -10.45 6.14
C CYS A 422 -37.97 -9.25 5.40
N ALA A 423 -38.74 -8.18 5.28
CA ALA A 423 -38.25 -6.94 4.71
C ALA A 423 -37.34 -6.21 5.72
N ILE A 424 -36.21 -5.69 5.23
CA ILE A 424 -35.27 -4.85 5.99
C ILE A 424 -34.90 -3.64 5.13
N GLY A 425 -35.44 -2.46 5.47
CA GLY A 425 -35.32 -1.29 4.61
C GLY A 425 -35.96 -1.56 3.25
N LYS A 426 -35.24 -1.28 2.16
CA LYS A 426 -35.70 -1.59 0.79
C LYS A 426 -35.50 -3.05 0.37
N ILE A 427 -34.82 -3.85 1.18
CA ILE A 427 -34.70 -5.29 0.93
C ILE A 427 -36.05 -5.93 1.26
N ALA A 428 -36.75 -6.45 0.27
CA ALA A 428 -38.08 -7.04 0.40
C ALA A 428 -38.06 -8.43 1.07
N SER A 429 -36.95 -9.17 0.94
CA SER A 429 -36.81 -10.50 1.54
C SER A 429 -35.37 -10.76 1.94
N SER A 430 -35.11 -10.66 3.24
CA SER A 430 -33.80 -10.88 3.86
C SER A 430 -33.83 -12.04 4.86
N ALA A 431 -32.79 -12.86 4.82
CA ALA A 431 -32.41 -13.72 5.95
C ALA A 431 -31.58 -12.90 6.95
N ALA A 432 -30.61 -13.51 7.64
CA ALA A 432 -29.71 -12.82 8.55
C ALA A 432 -28.48 -12.26 7.83
N ASN A 433 -28.24 -10.96 7.98
CA ASN A 433 -27.10 -10.24 7.46
C ASN A 433 -26.28 -9.63 8.60
N MET A 434 -24.97 -9.80 8.57
CA MET A 434 -24.08 -9.31 9.64
C MET A 434 -22.80 -8.69 9.09
N GLY A 435 -22.38 -7.56 9.66
CA GLY A 435 -21.07 -7.01 9.38
C GLY A 435 -20.46 -6.16 10.48
N GLY A 436 -19.14 -5.97 10.44
CA GLY A 436 -18.43 -5.16 11.43
C GLY A 436 -18.80 -3.67 11.35
N ILE A 437 -19.10 -3.16 10.15
CA ILE A 437 -19.58 -1.79 9.95
C ILE A 437 -21.08 -1.79 9.74
N VAL A 438 -21.55 -2.57 8.75
CA VAL A 438 -22.96 -2.61 8.36
C VAL A 438 -23.49 -4.04 8.20
N GLY A 439 -24.68 -4.31 8.69
CA GLY A 439 -25.33 -5.61 8.52
C GLY A 439 -25.79 -5.83 7.08
N ALA A 440 -26.76 -5.03 6.64
CA ALA A 440 -27.31 -5.06 5.28
C ALA A 440 -27.24 -3.68 4.64
N ALA A 441 -27.08 -3.61 3.33
CA ALA A 441 -27.04 -2.34 2.62
C ALA A 441 -27.69 -2.44 1.25
N PHE A 442 -28.17 -1.30 0.76
CA PHE A 442 -28.88 -1.19 -0.51
C PHE A 442 -28.34 0.00 -1.33
N GLU A 443 -28.94 0.25 -2.50
CA GLU A 443 -28.54 1.30 -3.44
C GLU A 443 -28.22 2.64 -2.75
N GLY A 444 -27.04 3.19 -3.03
CA GLY A 444 -26.50 4.40 -2.39
C GLY A 444 -25.42 4.13 -1.34
N PHE A 445 -25.27 2.88 -0.89
CA PHE A 445 -24.24 2.52 0.08
C PHE A 445 -22.82 2.72 -0.45
N THR A 446 -21.98 3.33 0.38
CA THR A 446 -20.53 3.38 0.16
C THR A 446 -19.82 3.26 1.50
N ALA A 447 -18.78 2.42 1.56
CA ALA A 447 -17.84 2.37 2.68
C ALA A 447 -16.42 2.62 2.17
N ARG A 448 -15.76 3.64 2.73
CA ARG A 448 -14.37 3.94 2.41
C ARG A 448 -13.52 4.10 3.67
N SER A 449 -12.32 3.55 3.65
CA SER A 449 -11.35 3.65 4.75
C SER A 449 -11.92 3.16 6.10
N CYS A 450 -12.85 2.20 6.08
CA CYS A 450 -13.44 1.67 7.30
C CYS A 450 -12.66 0.48 7.85
N THR A 451 -12.66 0.31 9.17
CA THR A 451 -11.94 -0.79 9.83
C THR A 451 -12.83 -1.57 10.79
N ASN A 452 -12.78 -2.90 10.73
CA ASN A 452 -13.36 -3.76 11.75
C ASN A 452 -12.27 -4.58 12.46
N SER A 453 -12.17 -4.48 13.77
CA SER A 453 -11.38 -5.36 14.64
C SER A 453 -12.24 -6.17 15.60
N GLY A 454 -13.56 -5.93 15.64
CA GLY A 454 -14.51 -6.67 16.47
C GLY A 454 -14.81 -8.06 15.91
N GLU A 455 -15.02 -9.04 16.80
CA GLU A 455 -15.43 -10.39 16.41
C GLU A 455 -16.86 -10.40 15.86
N ILE A 456 -17.10 -11.19 14.81
CA ILE A 456 -18.43 -11.43 14.24
C ILE A 456 -18.82 -12.89 14.50
N VAL A 457 -19.93 -13.11 15.22
CA VAL A 457 -20.38 -14.45 15.59
C VAL A 457 -21.82 -14.70 15.21
N PHE A 458 -22.05 -15.76 14.44
CA PHE A 458 -23.38 -16.24 14.09
C PHE A 458 -23.58 -17.68 14.57
N LEU A 459 -24.63 -17.93 15.35
CA LEU A 459 -24.98 -19.26 15.87
C LEU A 459 -26.42 -19.65 15.48
N ASN A 460 -26.55 -20.79 14.82
CA ASN A 460 -27.80 -21.48 14.53
C ASN A 460 -27.59 -23.00 14.72
N ASP A 461 -28.25 -23.61 15.70
CA ASP A 461 -27.98 -24.99 16.13
C ASP A 461 -29.13 -25.98 15.86
N GLU A 462 -30.18 -25.56 15.17
CA GLU A 462 -31.31 -26.42 14.77
C GLU A 462 -31.68 -26.20 13.28
N VAL A 463 -30.69 -26.19 12.39
CA VAL A 463 -30.89 -25.88 10.96
C VAL A 463 -31.93 -26.78 10.27
N GLU A 464 -32.16 -27.99 10.76
CA GLU A 464 -33.19 -28.91 10.27
C GLU A 464 -34.63 -28.41 10.47
N LYS A 465 -34.82 -27.45 11.38
CA LYS A 465 -36.10 -26.77 11.62
C LYS A 465 -36.25 -25.48 10.81
N CYS A 466 -35.22 -25.06 10.08
CA CYS A 466 -35.32 -23.87 9.24
C CYS A 466 -36.41 -24.06 8.17
N SER A 467 -37.17 -22.99 7.94
CA SER A 467 -38.13 -22.94 6.84
C SER A 467 -37.41 -23.06 5.50
N ALA A 468 -38.04 -23.73 4.52
CA ALA A 468 -37.44 -23.94 3.20
C ALA A 468 -37.15 -22.62 2.44
N ILE A 469 -37.85 -21.54 2.80
CA ILE A 469 -37.64 -20.20 2.23
C ILE A 469 -36.53 -19.42 2.92
N TYR A 470 -36.05 -19.84 4.11
CA TYR A 470 -34.95 -19.15 4.80
C TYR A 470 -33.63 -19.49 4.12
N GLN A 471 -33.16 -18.63 3.23
CA GLN A 471 -31.97 -18.87 2.44
C GLN A 471 -31.07 -17.63 2.40
N ARG A 472 -29.76 -17.85 2.28
CA ARG A 472 -28.73 -16.82 2.05
C ARG A 472 -28.58 -15.84 3.20
N SER A 473 -28.05 -16.34 4.31
CA SER A 473 -27.50 -15.45 5.33
C SER A 473 -26.14 -14.92 4.85
N GLN A 474 -25.92 -13.62 4.93
CA GLN A 474 -24.72 -12.97 4.37
C GLN A 474 -23.88 -12.33 5.48
N ILE A 475 -22.64 -12.77 5.64
CA ILE A 475 -21.76 -12.35 6.74
C ILE A 475 -20.44 -11.83 6.17
N GLY A 476 -20.09 -10.60 6.53
CA GLY A 476 -18.84 -9.96 6.09
C GLY A 476 -18.10 -9.25 7.21
N GLY A 477 -16.78 -9.16 7.17
CA GLY A 477 -16.02 -8.39 8.17
C GLY A 477 -16.35 -6.89 8.18
N ILE A 478 -16.71 -6.32 7.03
CA ILE A 478 -17.14 -4.92 6.90
C ILE A 478 -18.65 -4.84 6.68
N ALA A 479 -19.15 -5.56 5.66
CA ALA A 479 -20.55 -5.51 5.25
C ALA A 479 -21.11 -6.92 5.05
N GLY A 480 -22.27 -7.24 5.64
CA GLY A 480 -22.91 -8.53 5.39
C GLY A 480 -23.40 -8.66 3.94
N SER A 481 -24.37 -7.81 3.59
CA SER A 481 -25.01 -7.77 2.27
C SER A 481 -24.90 -6.36 1.67
N PRO A 482 -23.77 -5.98 1.05
CA PRO A 482 -23.64 -4.70 0.37
C PRO A 482 -24.40 -4.62 -0.96
N TYR A 483 -24.79 -3.40 -1.31
CA TYR A 483 -25.14 -2.96 -2.66
C TYR A 483 -24.43 -1.62 -2.90
N GLY A 484 -23.19 -1.65 -3.40
CA GLY A 484 -22.38 -0.44 -3.60
C GLY A 484 -20.88 -0.68 -3.55
N ALA A 485 -20.12 0.36 -3.20
CA ALA A 485 -18.66 0.31 -3.21
C ALA A 485 -18.07 0.13 -1.80
N ILE A 486 -17.09 -0.77 -1.68
CA ILE A 486 -16.24 -0.92 -0.49
C ILE A 486 -14.80 -0.69 -0.93
N THR A 487 -14.17 0.36 -0.42
CA THR A 487 -12.83 0.78 -0.86
C THR A 487 -11.90 1.02 0.31
N ASN A 488 -10.67 0.50 0.25
CA ASN A 488 -9.64 0.73 1.26
C ASN A 488 -10.08 0.33 2.68
N CYS A 489 -10.91 -0.70 2.82
CA CYS A 489 -11.40 -1.16 4.12
C CYS A 489 -10.59 -2.35 4.63
N THR A 490 -10.42 -2.44 5.95
CA THR A 490 -9.66 -3.53 6.60
C THR A 490 -10.49 -4.26 7.63
N ASN A 491 -10.55 -5.59 7.54
CA ASN A 491 -11.06 -6.44 8.61
C ASN A 491 -9.90 -7.18 9.30
N SER A 492 -9.70 -6.96 10.59
CA SER A 492 -8.85 -7.78 11.46
C SER A 492 -9.65 -8.60 12.48
N GLY A 493 -10.98 -8.41 12.53
CA GLY A 493 -11.88 -9.14 13.40
C GLY A 493 -12.09 -10.60 12.94
N HIS A 494 -12.12 -11.52 13.90
CA HIS A 494 -12.41 -12.94 13.66
C HIS A 494 -13.88 -13.14 13.28
N ILE A 495 -14.15 -13.98 12.29
CA ILE A 495 -15.50 -14.33 11.84
C ILE A 495 -15.76 -15.81 12.18
N SER A 496 -16.75 -16.08 13.02
CA SER A 496 -17.14 -17.43 13.46
C SER A 496 -18.60 -17.70 13.14
N ILE A 497 -18.86 -18.72 12.34
CA ILE A 497 -20.22 -19.08 11.91
C ILE A 497 -20.46 -20.56 12.17
N THR A 498 -21.49 -20.84 12.97
CA THR A 498 -21.93 -22.19 13.29
C THR A 498 -23.39 -22.35 12.86
N ALA A 499 -23.64 -23.26 11.93
CA ALA A 499 -24.96 -23.57 11.39
C ALA A 499 -25.16 -25.09 11.32
N THR A 500 -25.73 -25.66 12.38
CA THR A 500 -25.61 -27.08 12.70
C THR A 500 -26.96 -27.71 13.00
N THR A 501 -27.05 -29.03 12.86
CA THR A 501 -28.23 -29.75 13.31
C THR A 501 -28.13 -30.12 14.78
N THR A 502 -29.27 -30.40 15.43
CA THR A 502 -29.27 -30.83 16.85
C THR A 502 -28.43 -32.09 17.07
N THR A 503 -28.36 -32.97 16.07
CA THR A 503 -27.64 -34.26 16.13
C THR A 503 -26.25 -34.23 15.51
N ARG A 504 -25.85 -33.10 14.91
CA ARG A 504 -24.64 -32.95 14.08
C ARG A 504 -24.60 -33.83 12.83
N ALA A 505 -25.74 -34.40 12.43
CA ALA A 505 -25.87 -35.15 11.19
C ALA A 505 -26.00 -34.22 9.98
N ALA A 506 -25.58 -34.71 8.81
CA ALA A 506 -25.74 -34.03 7.53
C ALA A 506 -27.23 -33.80 7.22
N TYR A 507 -27.58 -32.56 6.86
CA TYR A 507 -28.94 -32.19 6.49
C TYR A 507 -29.04 -31.82 5.01
N SER A 508 -29.89 -32.54 4.27
CA SER A 508 -29.99 -32.44 2.81
C SER A 508 -31.39 -32.15 2.27
N ALA A 509 -32.39 -31.84 3.12
CA ALA A 509 -33.75 -31.61 2.64
C ALA A 509 -33.91 -30.23 1.98
N ASN A 510 -33.44 -29.16 2.65
CA ASN A 510 -33.55 -27.78 2.18
C ASN A 510 -32.17 -27.16 1.88
N ASN A 511 -32.18 -26.07 1.13
CA ASN A 511 -30.99 -25.32 0.74
C ASN A 511 -30.82 -24.12 1.67
N TYR A 512 -29.89 -24.19 2.62
CA TYR A 512 -29.61 -23.10 3.56
C TYR A 512 -28.20 -22.56 3.33
N ILE A 513 -28.12 -21.52 2.51
CA ILE A 513 -26.86 -20.97 1.99
C ILE A 513 -26.33 -19.90 2.96
N PHE A 514 -25.00 -19.90 3.13
CA PHE A 514 -24.26 -18.82 3.77
C PHE A 514 -23.27 -18.23 2.79
N ASP A 515 -23.39 -16.93 2.51
CA ASP A 515 -22.42 -16.17 1.73
C ASP A 515 -21.48 -15.46 2.72
N VAL A 516 -20.21 -15.86 2.76
CA VAL A 516 -19.27 -15.45 3.82
C VAL A 516 -18.01 -14.83 3.23
N GLY A 517 -17.62 -13.64 3.69
CA GLY A 517 -16.35 -13.05 3.31
C GLY A 517 -15.64 -12.28 4.42
N GLY A 518 -14.30 -12.19 4.35
CA GLY A 518 -13.54 -11.38 5.30
C GLY A 518 -13.84 -9.88 5.20
N ILE A 519 -14.32 -9.40 4.05
CA ILE A 519 -14.80 -8.02 3.85
C ILE A 519 -16.31 -8.01 3.64
N SER A 520 -16.82 -8.87 2.76
CA SER A 520 -18.22 -8.87 2.34
C SER A 520 -18.80 -10.27 2.27
N GLY A 521 -20.01 -10.50 2.81
CA GLY A 521 -20.73 -11.76 2.58
C GLY A 521 -20.99 -11.99 1.09
N GLY A 522 -21.41 -10.95 0.38
CA GLY A 522 -21.65 -10.98 -1.06
C GLY A 522 -22.70 -9.95 -1.44
N SER A 523 -22.89 -9.75 -2.74
CA SER A 523 -23.94 -8.83 -3.19
C SER A 523 -25.32 -9.28 -2.75
N PHE A 524 -26.20 -8.31 -2.62
CA PHE A 524 -27.61 -8.57 -2.40
C PHE A 524 -28.24 -9.45 -3.50
N HIS A 525 -29.16 -10.34 -3.11
CA HIS A 525 -29.87 -11.26 -4.00
C HIS A 525 -31.40 -11.13 -3.84
N GLU A 526 -32.04 -10.28 -4.64
CA GLU A 526 -33.49 -10.35 -4.86
C GLU A 526 -33.78 -11.04 -6.19
N THR A 527 -34.83 -11.88 -6.20
CA THR A 527 -35.64 -12.42 -7.32
C THR A 527 -34.99 -12.68 -8.70
N ALA A 528 -35.60 -13.56 -9.51
CA ALA A 528 -35.07 -13.91 -10.84
C ALA A 528 -34.90 -12.71 -11.81
N ASP A 529 -35.62 -11.59 -11.59
CA ASP A 529 -35.55 -10.39 -12.43
C ASP A 529 -34.48 -9.37 -11.98
N TYR A 530 -34.11 -9.33 -10.69
CA TYR A 530 -33.09 -8.39 -10.17
C TYR A 530 -31.66 -8.83 -10.48
N GLN A 531 -31.52 -10.09 -10.89
CA GLN A 531 -30.28 -10.68 -11.37
C GLN A 531 -29.85 -10.19 -12.77
N ALA A 532 -30.70 -9.43 -13.47
CA ALA A 532 -30.49 -9.04 -14.86
C ALA A 532 -30.00 -7.59 -15.06
N VAL A 533 -29.82 -6.81 -13.99
CA VAL A 533 -29.45 -5.38 -14.09
C VAL A 533 -28.13 -5.12 -13.34
N ASN A 534 -27.16 -4.63 -14.10
CA ASN A 534 -25.76 -4.43 -13.73
C ASN A 534 -25.55 -3.59 -12.46
N ASP A 535 -24.54 -4.01 -11.68
CA ASP A 535 -23.79 -3.28 -10.65
C ASP A 535 -24.23 -3.45 -9.19
N HIS A 536 -23.75 -4.54 -8.56
CA HIS A 536 -24.13 -4.87 -7.19
C HIS A 536 -23.06 -4.53 -6.14
N THR A 537 -21.82 -5.03 -6.22
CA THR A 537 -20.77 -4.66 -5.25
C THR A 537 -19.37 -4.65 -5.84
N SER A 538 -18.67 -3.51 -5.74
CA SER A 538 -17.25 -3.40 -6.04
C SER A 538 -16.42 -3.36 -4.76
N ILE A 539 -15.36 -4.16 -4.70
CA ILE A 539 -14.48 -4.26 -3.54
C ILE A 539 -13.05 -3.97 -4.01
N THR A 540 -12.49 -2.84 -3.59
CA THR A 540 -11.20 -2.40 -4.10
C THR A 540 -10.24 -2.04 -2.97
N GLN A 541 -8.99 -2.47 -3.09
CA GLN A 541 -7.92 -2.13 -2.15
C GLN A 541 -8.23 -2.54 -0.69
N CYS A 542 -9.03 -3.60 -0.49
CA CYS A 542 -9.43 -4.05 0.84
C CYS A 542 -8.51 -5.16 1.37
N ASN A 543 -8.36 -5.23 2.69
CA ASN A 543 -7.51 -6.21 3.36
C ASN A 543 -8.26 -7.01 4.41
N ASN A 544 -8.24 -8.34 4.31
CA ASN A 544 -8.67 -9.21 5.40
C ASN A 544 -7.47 -9.83 6.11
N GLN A 545 -7.42 -9.64 7.43
CA GLN A 545 -6.46 -10.21 8.36
C GLN A 545 -7.14 -11.14 9.37
N GLY A 546 -8.46 -11.02 9.54
CA GLY A 546 -9.24 -11.85 10.44
C GLY A 546 -9.41 -13.28 9.92
N ASN A 547 -9.28 -14.27 10.81
CA ASN A 547 -9.59 -15.66 10.46
C ASN A 547 -11.10 -15.84 10.24
N ILE A 548 -11.47 -16.84 9.44
CA ILE A 548 -12.86 -17.22 9.16
C ILE A 548 -13.02 -18.70 9.52
N ASP A 549 -13.83 -18.99 10.53
CA ASP A 549 -14.09 -20.35 11.00
C ASP A 549 -15.56 -20.73 10.80
N LEU A 550 -15.77 -21.87 10.12
CA LEU A 550 -17.09 -22.33 9.70
C LEU A 550 -17.37 -23.74 10.22
N VAL A 551 -18.59 -23.91 10.74
CA VAL A 551 -19.11 -25.22 11.16
C VAL A 551 -20.51 -25.41 10.58
N PHE A 552 -20.62 -26.12 9.45
CA PHE A 552 -21.89 -26.31 8.73
C PHE A 552 -22.30 -27.77 8.62
N ASP A 553 -23.58 -28.06 8.79
CA ASP A 553 -24.15 -29.41 8.58
C ASP A 553 -25.10 -29.51 7.37
N CYS A 554 -25.40 -28.39 6.69
CA CYS A 554 -26.30 -28.36 5.54
C CYS A 554 -25.61 -28.85 4.25
N SER A 555 -25.74 -30.13 3.95
CA SER A 555 -25.02 -30.79 2.85
C SER A 555 -25.62 -30.56 1.45
N LYS A 556 -26.85 -30.05 1.37
CA LYS A 556 -27.48 -29.63 0.10
C LYS A 556 -27.07 -28.22 -0.34
N SER A 557 -26.55 -27.40 0.58
CA SER A 557 -26.23 -26.00 0.33
C SER A 557 -24.94 -25.84 -0.46
N ASN A 558 -24.86 -24.84 -1.34
CA ASN A 558 -23.60 -24.48 -2.02
C ASN A 558 -23.07 -23.16 -1.43
N SER A 559 -22.71 -23.17 -0.15
CA SER A 559 -22.28 -21.95 0.57
C SER A 559 -20.94 -21.42 0.05
N PRO A 560 -20.89 -20.22 -0.56
CA PRO A 560 -19.66 -19.61 -1.01
C PRO A 560 -18.95 -18.84 0.12
N VAL A 561 -17.65 -19.09 0.25
CA VAL A 561 -16.80 -18.55 1.30
C VAL A 561 -15.54 -17.97 0.67
N GLY A 562 -15.27 -16.69 0.90
CA GLY A 562 -14.07 -16.01 0.42
C GLY A 562 -13.26 -15.39 1.57
N GLY A 563 -11.94 -15.28 1.42
CA GLY A 563 -11.16 -14.45 2.35
C GLY A 563 -11.47 -12.96 2.20
N ILE A 564 -11.98 -12.53 1.05
CA ILE A 564 -12.48 -11.16 0.82
C ILE A 564 -13.99 -11.16 0.68
N VAL A 565 -14.53 -11.97 -0.23
CA VAL A 565 -15.96 -11.94 -0.56
C VAL A 565 -16.53 -13.33 -0.77
N GLY A 566 -17.66 -13.64 -0.15
CA GLY A 566 -18.34 -14.92 -0.38
C GLY A 566 -18.74 -15.03 -1.85
N TRP A 567 -19.68 -14.18 -2.29
CA TRP A 567 -20.12 -14.18 -3.69
C TRP A 567 -20.46 -12.77 -4.19
N ALA A 568 -19.60 -12.22 -5.04
CA ALA A 568 -19.75 -10.84 -5.47
C ALA A 568 -20.92 -10.62 -6.43
N ASN A 569 -21.25 -11.54 -7.35
CA ASN A 569 -21.93 -11.12 -8.59
C ASN A 569 -22.96 -12.12 -9.17
N GLY A 570 -23.46 -13.11 -8.42
CA GLY A 570 -24.33 -14.13 -9.02
C GLY A 570 -23.62 -14.91 -10.13
N GLU A 571 -24.35 -15.53 -11.07
CA GLU A 571 -23.80 -16.33 -12.19
C GLU A 571 -24.18 -15.72 -13.56
N HIS A 572 -23.83 -14.45 -13.81
CA HIS A 572 -24.20 -13.69 -15.04
C HIS A 572 -22.98 -13.21 -15.85
N LYS A 573 -23.15 -13.08 -17.18
CA LYS A 573 -22.07 -12.92 -18.17
C LYS A 573 -21.51 -11.50 -18.34
N THR A 574 -22.18 -10.46 -17.84
CA THR A 574 -21.83 -9.05 -18.13
C THR A 574 -21.90 -8.23 -16.86
N ILE A 575 -20.76 -7.87 -16.23
CA ILE A 575 -20.80 -7.08 -14.98
C ILE A 575 -19.55 -6.18 -14.86
N ALA A 576 -19.75 -4.91 -14.47
CA ALA A 576 -18.68 -3.92 -14.22
C ALA A 576 -18.08 -4.00 -12.79
N CYS A 577 -18.77 -4.64 -11.85
CA CYS A 577 -18.30 -4.87 -10.49
C CYS A 577 -17.09 -5.79 -10.42
N LYS A 578 -16.09 -5.35 -9.63
CA LYS A 578 -14.76 -5.94 -9.60
C LYS A 578 -14.23 -6.05 -8.18
N THR A 579 -13.59 -7.18 -7.88
CA THR A 579 -12.75 -7.33 -6.70
C THR A 579 -11.30 -7.07 -7.12
N SER A 580 -10.67 -5.99 -6.66
CA SER A 580 -9.32 -5.67 -7.15
C SER A 580 -8.37 -5.04 -6.15
N GLY A 581 -7.09 -5.40 -6.25
CA GLY A 581 -6.06 -4.91 -5.32
C GLY A 581 -6.29 -5.38 -3.88
N CYS A 582 -7.05 -6.46 -3.68
CA CYS A 582 -7.43 -6.94 -2.35
C CYS A 582 -6.46 -8.01 -1.85
N THR A 583 -6.20 -8.03 -0.55
CA THR A 583 -5.32 -9.02 0.07
C THR A 583 -6.02 -9.77 1.19
N ASN A 584 -5.95 -11.09 1.18
CA ASN A 584 -6.34 -11.92 2.31
C ASN A 584 -5.10 -12.51 2.99
N THR A 585 -4.95 -12.30 4.30
CA THR A 585 -3.93 -12.92 5.15
C THR A 585 -4.55 -13.79 6.24
N GLY A 586 -5.85 -13.65 6.50
CA GLY A 586 -6.58 -14.48 7.45
C GLY A 586 -6.80 -15.90 6.95
N ASN A 587 -6.71 -16.87 7.86
CA ASN A 587 -6.95 -18.28 7.54
C ASN A 587 -8.45 -18.57 7.41
N ILE A 588 -8.80 -19.56 6.58
CA ILE A 588 -10.17 -20.05 6.44
C ILE A 588 -10.24 -21.50 6.88
N THR A 589 -11.04 -21.80 7.90
CA THR A 589 -11.24 -23.17 8.39
C THR A 589 -12.68 -23.63 8.17
N MET A 590 -12.84 -24.83 7.63
CA MET A 590 -14.16 -25.47 7.46
C MET A 590 -14.24 -26.80 8.20
N SER A 591 -15.36 -27.02 8.90
CA SER A 591 -15.71 -28.28 9.57
C SER A 591 -17.21 -28.59 9.43
N GLY A 592 -17.57 -29.87 9.56
CA GLY A 592 -18.94 -30.37 9.51
C GLY A 592 -19.26 -31.13 8.23
N ALA A 593 -20.55 -31.30 7.94
CA ALA A 593 -21.05 -32.05 6.79
C ALA A 593 -21.58 -31.16 5.65
N GLY A 594 -21.47 -29.84 5.79
CA GLY A 594 -21.95 -28.85 4.83
C GLY A 594 -21.19 -28.88 3.51
N LYS A 595 -21.89 -28.53 2.43
CA LYS A 595 -21.26 -28.36 1.12
C LYS A 595 -20.89 -26.89 0.89
N VAL A 596 -19.66 -26.66 0.45
CA VAL A 596 -19.06 -25.32 0.38
C VAL A 596 -18.26 -25.10 -0.90
N ARG A 597 -18.09 -23.82 -1.25
CA ARG A 597 -17.16 -23.35 -2.28
C ARG A 597 -16.24 -22.35 -1.59
N ILE A 598 -14.97 -22.70 -1.37
CA ILE A 598 -14.03 -21.87 -0.60
C ILE A 598 -12.93 -21.34 -1.50
N GLY A 599 -12.71 -20.02 -1.48
CA GLY A 599 -11.53 -19.39 -2.07
C GLY A 599 -10.84 -18.44 -1.11
N GLY A 600 -9.52 -18.28 -1.24
CA GLY A 600 -8.78 -17.31 -0.42
C GLY A 600 -9.15 -15.86 -0.71
N ILE A 601 -9.72 -15.59 -1.88
CA ILE A 601 -10.32 -14.28 -2.21
C ILE A 601 -11.83 -14.39 -2.34
N MET A 602 -12.31 -15.31 -3.18
CA MET A 602 -13.73 -15.42 -3.53
C MET A 602 -14.26 -16.85 -3.43
N GLY A 603 -15.45 -17.05 -2.87
CA GLY A 603 -16.07 -18.37 -2.82
C GLY A 603 -16.86 -18.73 -4.08
N GLY A 604 -17.64 -17.77 -4.58
CA GLY A 604 -18.45 -17.88 -5.79
C GLY A 604 -17.76 -17.32 -7.04
N THR A 605 -18.52 -17.16 -8.12
CA THR A 605 -17.98 -16.62 -9.37
C THR A 605 -18.03 -15.09 -9.37
N GLY A 606 -17.07 -14.45 -10.06
CA GLY A 606 -16.96 -13.00 -10.18
C GLY A 606 -15.58 -12.56 -10.70
N SER A 607 -15.49 -11.31 -11.17
CA SER A 607 -14.24 -10.74 -11.71
C SER A 607 -13.26 -10.34 -10.62
N MET A 608 -12.01 -10.77 -10.74
CA MET A 608 -10.92 -10.50 -9.80
C MET A 608 -9.64 -10.07 -10.53
N GLU A 609 -8.98 -9.04 -10.02
CA GLU A 609 -7.69 -8.61 -10.55
C GLU A 609 -6.72 -8.12 -9.47
N ASN A 610 -5.43 -8.44 -9.60
CA ASN A 610 -4.39 -7.98 -8.67
C ASN A 610 -4.70 -8.34 -7.20
N CYS A 611 -5.32 -9.50 -6.97
CA CYS A 611 -5.68 -9.95 -5.63
C CYS A 611 -4.67 -10.98 -5.11
N THR A 612 -4.34 -10.93 -3.83
CA THR A 612 -3.37 -11.84 -3.22
C THR A 612 -3.97 -12.60 -2.03
N ASN A 613 -3.95 -13.93 -2.07
CA ASN A 613 -4.22 -14.75 -0.90
C ASN A 613 -2.92 -15.23 -0.27
N LYS A 614 -2.73 -14.98 1.02
CA LYS A 614 -1.63 -15.50 1.86
C LYS A 614 -2.14 -16.40 2.99
N GLY A 615 -3.43 -16.34 3.29
CA GLY A 615 -4.05 -17.14 4.33
C GLY A 615 -4.15 -18.61 3.92
N THR A 616 -3.93 -19.51 4.88
CA THR A 616 -4.13 -20.94 4.68
C THR A 616 -5.63 -21.26 4.65
N ILE A 617 -6.04 -22.09 3.70
CA ILE A 617 -7.38 -22.67 3.65
C ILE A 617 -7.29 -24.10 4.15
N TYR A 618 -8.07 -24.44 5.18
CA TYR A 618 -8.04 -25.77 5.77
C TYR A 618 -9.44 -26.36 5.97
N VAL A 619 -9.73 -27.42 5.22
CA VAL A 619 -10.97 -28.20 5.33
C VAL A 619 -10.72 -29.46 6.17
N ARG A 620 -11.14 -29.43 7.43
CA ARG A 620 -11.08 -30.60 8.32
C ARG A 620 -12.17 -31.61 8.00
N SER A 621 -13.35 -31.12 7.65
CA SER A 621 -14.49 -31.94 7.22
C SER A 621 -15.47 -31.08 6.41
N ALA A 622 -16.02 -31.67 5.35
CA ALA A 622 -17.03 -31.07 4.50
C ALA A 622 -17.72 -32.17 3.66
N ASN A 623 -18.79 -31.80 2.95
CA ASN A 623 -19.38 -32.66 1.94
C ASN A 623 -18.40 -32.88 0.76
N SER A 624 -18.37 -34.08 0.19
CA SER A 624 -17.51 -34.42 -0.95
C SER A 624 -17.85 -33.68 -2.25
N GLY A 625 -19.00 -33.01 -2.34
CA GLY A 625 -19.34 -32.12 -3.44
C GLY A 625 -18.72 -30.72 -3.33
N SER A 626 -17.89 -30.45 -2.31
CA SER A 626 -17.30 -29.13 -2.06
C SER A 626 -16.09 -28.86 -2.95
N ALA A 627 -15.87 -27.59 -3.30
CA ALA A 627 -14.74 -27.15 -4.12
C ALA A 627 -13.90 -26.11 -3.36
N VAL A 628 -12.58 -26.23 -3.42
CA VAL A 628 -11.66 -25.39 -2.66
C VAL A 628 -10.51 -24.92 -3.54
N GLY A 629 -10.38 -23.61 -3.70
CA GLY A 629 -9.31 -22.97 -4.47
C GLY A 629 -8.47 -22.02 -3.61
N GLY A 630 -7.20 -21.84 -3.91
CA GLY A 630 -6.39 -20.81 -3.23
C GLY A 630 -6.84 -19.37 -3.51
N ILE A 631 -7.37 -19.10 -4.72
CA ILE A 631 -7.99 -17.81 -5.04
C ILE A 631 -9.51 -17.91 -5.07
N ASN A 632 -10.05 -18.85 -5.87
CA ASN A 632 -11.49 -18.98 -6.07
C ASN A 632 -12.01 -20.40 -5.81
N GLY A 633 -13.08 -20.53 -5.02
CA GLY A 633 -13.78 -21.80 -4.84
C GLY A 633 -14.46 -22.30 -6.11
N PHE A 634 -15.17 -21.43 -6.82
CA PHE A 634 -15.86 -21.77 -8.06
C PHE A 634 -15.84 -20.60 -9.06
N HIS A 635 -15.35 -20.85 -10.28
CA HIS A 635 -15.22 -19.82 -11.31
C HIS A 635 -15.91 -20.20 -12.62
N SER A 636 -16.65 -19.27 -13.24
CA SER A 636 -17.36 -19.46 -14.52
C SER A 636 -17.76 -18.11 -15.16
N GLN A 637 -18.60 -18.15 -16.21
CA GLN A 637 -19.38 -17.03 -16.78
C GLN A 637 -18.58 -15.85 -17.33
N ASP A 638 -17.48 -16.09 -18.06
CA ASP A 638 -16.72 -15.05 -18.76
C ASP A 638 -16.10 -13.98 -17.82
N HIS A 639 -16.03 -14.21 -16.50
CA HIS A 639 -15.38 -13.28 -15.58
C HIS A 639 -13.85 -13.23 -15.76
N ILE A 640 -13.23 -12.17 -15.22
CA ILE A 640 -11.78 -11.95 -15.27
C ILE A 640 -11.10 -12.60 -14.05
N LEU A 641 -9.92 -13.20 -14.24
CA LEU A 641 -9.05 -13.69 -13.16
C LEU A 641 -7.59 -13.33 -13.47
N ASP A 642 -7.22 -12.05 -13.33
CA ASP A 642 -5.90 -11.58 -13.76
C ASP A 642 -4.99 -11.20 -12.60
N ALA A 643 -3.69 -11.45 -12.78
CA ALA A 643 -2.65 -11.03 -11.84
C ALA A 643 -2.94 -11.42 -10.37
N CYS A 644 -3.66 -12.52 -10.16
CA CYS A 644 -4.01 -13.00 -8.84
C CYS A 644 -2.94 -13.98 -8.33
N ILE A 645 -2.56 -13.85 -7.06
CA ILE A 645 -1.43 -14.55 -6.46
C ILE A 645 -1.92 -15.36 -5.26
N ASN A 646 -1.75 -16.68 -5.29
CA ASN A 646 -1.94 -17.53 -4.12
C ASN A 646 -0.60 -17.90 -3.50
N GLU A 647 -0.31 -17.39 -2.31
CA GLU A 647 0.81 -17.77 -1.43
C GLU A 647 0.34 -18.68 -0.28
N GLY A 648 -0.98 -18.75 -0.02
CA GLY A 648 -1.55 -19.53 1.07
C GLY A 648 -1.78 -21.00 0.72
N ASP A 649 -1.38 -21.90 1.62
CA ASP A 649 -1.60 -23.35 1.42
C ASP A 649 -3.09 -23.72 1.35
N VAL A 650 -3.40 -24.77 0.60
CA VAL A 650 -4.75 -25.32 0.47
C VAL A 650 -4.76 -26.77 0.97
N LYS A 651 -5.46 -27.01 2.08
CA LYS A 651 -5.42 -28.29 2.81
C LYS A 651 -6.81 -28.87 3.00
N SER A 652 -6.95 -30.18 2.81
CA SER A 652 -8.14 -30.94 3.15
C SER A 652 -7.80 -32.28 3.77
N ASP A 653 -8.49 -32.65 4.86
CA ASP A 653 -8.39 -33.98 5.48
C ASP A 653 -9.39 -34.98 4.87
N VAL A 654 -10.33 -34.50 4.05
CA VAL A 654 -11.39 -35.31 3.44
C VAL A 654 -11.38 -35.21 1.91
N PRO A 655 -11.95 -36.21 1.21
CA PRO A 655 -12.25 -36.15 -0.21
C PRO A 655 -13.16 -34.97 -0.59
N LEU A 656 -12.83 -34.26 -1.66
CA LEU A 656 -13.57 -33.11 -2.18
C LEU A 656 -13.84 -33.27 -3.68
N LEU A 657 -14.72 -32.42 -4.24
CA LEU A 657 -15.00 -32.41 -5.68
C LEU A 657 -13.76 -31.96 -6.46
N GLY A 658 -13.09 -30.93 -5.94
CA GLY A 658 -11.89 -30.35 -6.53
C GLY A 658 -11.14 -29.51 -5.49
N ILE A 659 -9.83 -29.72 -5.41
CA ILE A 659 -8.90 -28.90 -4.63
C ILE A 659 -7.81 -28.35 -5.56
N GLY A 660 -7.66 -27.03 -5.60
CA GLY A 660 -6.64 -26.40 -6.41
C GLY A 660 -6.03 -25.12 -5.84
N GLY A 661 -4.87 -24.75 -6.35
CA GLY A 661 -4.11 -23.59 -5.86
C GLY A 661 -4.61 -22.26 -6.44
N LEU A 662 -5.25 -22.29 -7.62
CA LEU A 662 -5.95 -21.11 -8.17
C LEU A 662 -7.46 -21.27 -8.03
N ILE A 663 -8.05 -22.30 -8.65
CA ILE A 663 -9.50 -22.52 -8.72
C ILE A 663 -9.85 -23.91 -8.20
N GLY A 664 -10.82 -23.99 -7.29
CA GLY A 664 -11.32 -25.27 -6.78
C GLY A 664 -12.10 -26.05 -7.82
N CYS A 665 -13.11 -25.44 -8.43
CA CYS A 665 -13.88 -26.01 -9.53
C CYS A 665 -14.19 -24.97 -10.62
N HIS A 666 -13.98 -25.33 -11.88
CA HIS A 666 -14.25 -24.48 -13.04
C HIS A 666 -15.56 -24.88 -13.74
N GLY A 667 -16.45 -23.91 -13.95
CA GLY A 667 -17.80 -24.12 -14.48
C GLY A 667 -17.89 -24.55 -15.94
N GLY A 668 -16.78 -24.50 -16.68
CA GLY A 668 -16.71 -24.91 -18.09
C GLY A 668 -17.17 -23.83 -19.07
N VAL A 669 -17.10 -22.56 -18.68
CA VAL A 669 -17.24 -21.41 -19.60
C VAL A 669 -15.90 -20.69 -19.58
N ASN A 670 -15.36 -20.33 -20.75
CA ASN A 670 -14.08 -19.62 -20.85
C ASN A 670 -14.10 -18.31 -20.03
N LEU A 671 -12.91 -17.85 -19.65
CA LEU A 671 -12.72 -16.58 -18.97
C LEU A 671 -12.50 -15.48 -20.00
N THR A 672 -12.86 -14.24 -19.67
CA THR A 672 -12.48 -13.08 -20.50
C THR A 672 -10.96 -12.90 -20.50
N SER A 673 -10.32 -13.10 -19.34
CA SER A 673 -8.88 -13.06 -19.19
C SER A 673 -8.46 -13.85 -17.94
N SER A 674 -7.26 -14.43 -17.97
CA SER A 674 -6.68 -15.19 -16.86
C SER A 674 -5.15 -15.14 -16.78
N GLU A 675 -4.59 -14.00 -17.15
CA GLU A 675 -3.15 -13.81 -17.37
C GLU A 675 -2.42 -13.42 -16.08
N ASN A 676 -1.10 -13.66 -16.04
CA ASN A 676 -0.19 -13.22 -14.96
C ASN A 676 -0.54 -13.74 -13.55
N CYS A 677 -1.38 -14.78 -13.42
CA CYS A 677 -1.63 -15.39 -12.13
C CYS A 677 -0.42 -16.19 -11.63
N LYS A 678 -0.30 -16.32 -10.30
CA LYS A 678 0.75 -17.08 -9.64
C LYS A 678 0.16 -18.01 -8.58
N VAL A 679 0.61 -19.27 -8.57
CA VAL A 679 0.25 -20.28 -7.58
C VAL A 679 1.52 -20.73 -6.87
N LEU A 680 1.73 -20.21 -5.68
CA LEU A 680 2.95 -20.33 -4.87
C LEU A 680 2.61 -20.98 -3.52
N CYS A 681 2.03 -22.17 -3.53
CA CYS A 681 1.45 -22.80 -2.34
C CYS A 681 1.65 -24.32 -2.31
N ASP A 682 1.52 -24.91 -1.13
CA ASP A 682 1.38 -26.36 -1.00
C ASP A 682 -0.09 -26.78 -1.01
N ILE A 683 -0.39 -27.89 -1.70
CA ILE A 683 -1.72 -28.50 -1.72
C ILE A 683 -1.67 -29.85 -1.00
N VAL A 684 -2.52 -30.01 0.02
CA VAL A 684 -2.71 -31.28 0.73
C VAL A 684 -4.14 -31.76 0.53
N SER A 685 -4.31 -32.93 -0.07
CA SER A 685 -5.61 -33.55 -0.32
C SER A 685 -5.83 -34.77 0.55
N GLY A 686 -7.04 -34.87 1.11
CA GLY A 686 -7.54 -36.03 1.83
C GLY A 686 -8.02 -37.16 0.92
N ASP A 687 -7.95 -36.98 -0.40
CA ASP A 687 -8.24 -38.05 -1.35
C ASP A 687 -7.20 -39.19 -1.27
N SER A 688 -7.68 -40.42 -1.45
CA SER A 688 -6.82 -41.61 -1.57
C SER A 688 -5.98 -41.64 -2.86
N GLY A 689 -6.19 -40.69 -3.77
CA GLY A 689 -5.45 -40.55 -5.02
C GLY A 689 -5.48 -39.11 -5.55
N ARG A 690 -4.95 -38.89 -6.76
CA ARG A 690 -4.82 -37.54 -7.36
C ARG A 690 -6.03 -37.04 -8.14
N GLY A 691 -7.11 -37.82 -8.24
CA GLY A 691 -8.21 -37.59 -9.19
C GLY A 691 -8.91 -36.22 -9.09
N SER A 692 -8.89 -35.57 -7.93
CA SER A 692 -9.58 -34.29 -7.68
C SER A 692 -8.63 -33.14 -7.32
N VAL A 693 -7.33 -33.29 -7.60
CA VAL A 693 -6.27 -32.36 -7.16
C VAL A 693 -5.56 -31.76 -8.36
N GLY A 694 -5.46 -30.43 -8.42
CA GLY A 694 -4.66 -29.75 -9.45
C GLY A 694 -4.19 -28.37 -9.02
N MET A 695 -2.91 -28.07 -9.22
CA MET A 695 -2.27 -26.80 -8.83
C MET A 695 -3.00 -25.58 -9.37
N VAL A 696 -3.51 -25.63 -10.60
CA VAL A 696 -4.27 -24.52 -11.16
C VAL A 696 -5.76 -24.76 -10.97
N ILE A 697 -6.28 -25.89 -11.46
CA ILE A 697 -7.72 -26.24 -11.33
C ILE A 697 -7.87 -27.61 -10.66
N GLY A 698 -8.64 -27.66 -9.58
CA GLY A 698 -8.97 -28.90 -8.87
C GLY A 698 -9.99 -29.79 -9.60
N ALA A 699 -11.00 -29.21 -10.26
CA ALA A 699 -12.00 -29.96 -11.01
C ALA A 699 -12.68 -29.13 -12.10
N TYR A 700 -13.23 -29.81 -13.11
CA TYR A 700 -14.10 -29.25 -14.11
C TYR A 700 -15.54 -29.73 -13.94
N ASN A 701 -16.51 -28.83 -14.12
CA ASN A 701 -17.92 -29.17 -14.03
C ASN A 701 -18.43 -29.94 -15.26
N ASN A 702 -17.71 -29.86 -16.38
CA ASN A 702 -17.92 -30.68 -17.58
C ASN A 702 -16.61 -30.83 -18.36
N ASN A 703 -16.51 -31.86 -19.20
CA ASN A 703 -15.32 -32.21 -19.97
C ASN A 703 -15.43 -31.86 -21.47
N THR A 704 -16.49 -31.18 -21.88
CA THR A 704 -16.79 -30.87 -23.29
C THR A 704 -16.50 -29.43 -23.68
N SER A 705 -16.47 -28.51 -22.71
CA SER A 705 -16.29 -27.09 -22.98
C SER A 705 -14.83 -26.68 -22.84
N SER A 706 -14.29 -25.97 -23.84
CA SER A 706 -12.90 -25.51 -23.79
C SER A 706 -12.70 -24.54 -22.64
N VAL A 707 -11.60 -24.73 -21.90
CA VAL A 707 -11.15 -23.79 -20.85
C VAL A 707 -9.71 -23.45 -21.14
N THR A 708 -9.43 -22.17 -21.33
CA THR A 708 -8.08 -21.64 -21.52
C THR A 708 -7.67 -20.82 -20.31
N LEU A 709 -6.51 -21.12 -19.74
CA LEU A 709 -5.91 -20.36 -18.64
C LEU A 709 -4.49 -19.88 -18.97
N GLY A 710 -4.24 -18.60 -18.73
CA GLY A 710 -3.00 -17.91 -19.13
C GLY A 710 -2.87 -17.75 -20.66
N SER A 711 -1.73 -17.20 -21.08
CA SER A 711 -1.34 -17.10 -22.49
C SER A 711 0.13 -17.48 -22.68
N ALA A 712 0.56 -17.67 -23.94
CA ALA A 712 1.95 -18.01 -24.23
C ALA A 712 2.91 -16.89 -23.78
N GLU A 713 2.45 -15.65 -23.87
CA GLU A 713 3.16 -14.44 -23.47
C GLU A 713 3.11 -14.22 -21.96
N LYS A 714 2.02 -14.63 -21.31
CA LYS A 714 1.77 -14.42 -19.87
C LYS A 714 1.27 -15.71 -19.20
N PRO A 715 2.14 -16.74 -19.10
CA PRO A 715 1.78 -18.01 -18.48
C PRO A 715 1.62 -17.87 -16.97
N ILE A 716 0.85 -18.79 -16.38
CA ILE A 716 0.68 -18.91 -14.93
C ILE A 716 1.97 -19.45 -14.31
N GLU A 717 2.49 -18.77 -13.30
CA GLU A 717 3.62 -19.27 -12.51
C GLU A 717 3.12 -20.28 -11.48
N VAL A 718 3.73 -21.47 -11.41
CA VAL A 718 3.44 -22.47 -10.37
C VAL A 718 4.67 -22.82 -9.56
N LYS A 719 4.50 -22.97 -8.25
CA LYS A 719 5.53 -23.38 -7.29
C LYS A 719 4.89 -23.99 -6.04
N GLY A 720 5.50 -25.03 -5.49
CA GLY A 720 5.08 -25.70 -4.25
C GLY A 720 5.06 -27.20 -4.39
N SER A 721 4.27 -27.87 -3.56
CA SER A 721 4.13 -29.32 -3.53
C SER A 721 2.67 -29.77 -3.61
N VAL A 722 2.48 -31.03 -4.02
CA VAL A 722 1.17 -31.70 -3.98
C VAL A 722 1.26 -32.98 -3.17
N SER A 723 0.50 -33.05 -2.09
CA SER A 723 0.29 -34.23 -1.26
C SER A 723 -1.07 -34.86 -1.53
N ALA A 724 -1.09 -36.08 -2.07
CA ALA A 724 -2.32 -36.83 -2.31
C ALA A 724 -2.06 -38.35 -2.18
N GLY A 725 -3.02 -39.11 -1.65
CA GLY A 725 -2.88 -40.55 -1.44
C GLY A 725 -1.70 -40.95 -0.54
N GLY A 726 -1.31 -40.07 0.39
CA GLY A 726 -0.16 -40.27 1.29
C GLY A 726 1.22 -40.03 0.67
N VAL A 727 1.28 -39.49 -0.57
CA VAL A 727 2.54 -39.17 -1.25
C VAL A 727 2.63 -37.66 -1.48
N THR A 728 3.69 -37.04 -0.96
CA THR A 728 4.05 -35.64 -1.29
C THR A 728 5.00 -35.62 -2.48
N THR A 729 4.67 -34.81 -3.48
CA THR A 729 5.54 -34.54 -4.63
C THR A 729 5.84 -33.06 -4.72
N GLU A 730 7.12 -32.71 -4.57
CA GLU A 730 7.61 -31.38 -4.93
C GLU A 730 7.52 -31.16 -6.44
N LEU A 731 7.03 -29.99 -6.83
CA LEU A 731 6.96 -29.63 -8.23
C LEU A 731 8.33 -29.19 -8.72
N THR A 732 8.62 -29.50 -9.96
CA THR A 732 9.85 -29.18 -10.68
C THR A 732 9.46 -28.91 -12.13
N GLU A 733 10.34 -28.29 -12.92
CA GLU A 733 10.12 -28.12 -14.36
C GLU A 733 9.84 -29.45 -15.10
N LYS A 734 10.31 -30.58 -14.57
CA LYS A 734 10.15 -31.89 -15.20
C LYS A 734 8.78 -32.52 -14.97
N ASN A 735 8.15 -32.25 -13.82
CA ASN A 735 6.95 -32.96 -13.42
C ASN A 735 5.70 -32.07 -13.29
N PHE A 736 5.84 -30.73 -13.21
CA PHE A 736 4.72 -29.85 -12.86
C PHE A 736 3.48 -29.99 -13.76
N ARG A 737 3.69 -30.32 -15.04
CA ARG A 737 2.61 -30.48 -16.04
C ARG A 737 1.61 -31.58 -15.64
N ASP A 738 2.06 -32.59 -14.92
CA ASP A 738 1.22 -33.70 -14.43
C ASP A 738 0.38 -33.33 -13.20
N PHE A 739 0.57 -32.11 -12.69
CA PHE A 739 -0.07 -31.63 -11.45
C PHE A 739 -0.86 -30.35 -11.64
N LEU A 740 -0.95 -29.78 -12.85
CA LEU A 740 -1.71 -28.56 -13.09
C LEU A 740 -3.22 -28.76 -12.88
N MET A 741 -3.69 -29.98 -13.18
CA MET A 741 -5.09 -30.28 -13.43
C MET A 741 -5.60 -31.44 -12.60
N GLY A 742 -6.79 -31.30 -12.05
CA GLY A 742 -7.52 -32.37 -11.39
C GLY A 742 -8.63 -32.97 -12.24
N LYS A 743 -9.79 -33.15 -11.62
CA LYS A 743 -10.88 -33.99 -12.12
C LYS A 743 -11.47 -33.49 -13.44
N ASP A 744 -11.80 -34.43 -14.33
CA ASP A 744 -12.50 -34.19 -15.60
C ASP A 744 -11.71 -33.36 -16.64
N TYR A 745 -10.39 -33.23 -16.45
CA TYR A 745 -9.50 -32.62 -17.45
C TYR A 745 -9.35 -33.48 -18.71
N VAL A 746 -9.55 -32.86 -19.88
CA VAL A 746 -9.32 -33.44 -21.20
C VAL A 746 -8.30 -32.62 -21.98
N VAL A 747 -7.15 -33.22 -22.30
CA VAL A 747 -6.01 -32.57 -22.98
C VAL A 747 -6.34 -32.01 -24.37
N SER A 748 -7.35 -32.56 -25.06
CA SER A 748 -7.80 -32.05 -26.36
C SER A 748 -8.81 -30.91 -26.27
N VAL A 749 -9.27 -30.56 -25.06
CA VAL A 749 -10.34 -29.59 -24.82
C VAL A 749 -9.84 -28.40 -24.00
N HIS A 750 -9.02 -28.64 -22.97
CA HIS A 750 -8.53 -27.57 -22.09
C HIS A 750 -7.06 -27.24 -22.36
N VAL A 751 -6.71 -25.97 -22.20
CA VAL A 751 -5.37 -25.45 -22.45
C VAL A 751 -4.94 -24.63 -21.24
N ILE A 752 -3.79 -24.98 -20.65
CA ILE A 752 -3.17 -24.19 -19.58
C ILE A 752 -1.77 -23.79 -20.01
N TYR A 753 -1.53 -22.48 -20.06
CA TYR A 753 -0.21 -21.90 -20.18
C TYR A 753 0.36 -21.70 -18.78
N ALA A 754 1.32 -22.53 -18.40
CA ALA A 754 1.98 -22.45 -17.10
C ALA A 754 3.45 -22.85 -17.20
N TYR A 755 4.25 -22.33 -16.25
CA TYR A 755 5.65 -22.70 -16.04
C TYR A 755 5.93 -22.89 -14.56
N CYS A 756 6.88 -23.76 -14.22
CA CYS A 756 7.27 -24.00 -12.83
C CYS A 756 8.48 -23.14 -12.48
N ASN A 757 8.32 -22.16 -11.59
CA ASN A 757 9.43 -21.37 -11.08
C ASN A 757 9.93 -21.97 -9.77
N THR A 758 10.43 -23.21 -9.83
CA THR A 758 11.26 -23.74 -8.75
C THR A 758 12.71 -23.43 -9.09
N PRO A 759 13.40 -22.59 -8.30
CA PRO A 759 14.85 -22.70 -8.24
C PRO A 759 15.14 -24.17 -7.94
N GLY A 760 16.04 -24.81 -8.68
CA GLY A 760 16.51 -26.15 -8.33
C GLY A 760 16.90 -26.23 -6.85
N PRO A 761 17.02 -27.44 -6.25
CA PRO A 761 17.45 -27.58 -4.86
C PRO A 761 18.65 -26.67 -4.61
N ALA A 762 18.55 -25.79 -3.61
CA ALA A 762 19.54 -24.74 -3.35
C ALA A 762 20.94 -25.35 -3.41
N THR A 763 21.63 -25.05 -4.50
CA THR A 763 23.02 -25.45 -4.71
C THR A 763 23.85 -24.39 -4.04
N TYR A 764 24.89 -24.78 -3.32
CA TYR A 764 25.76 -23.82 -2.63
C TYR A 764 27.16 -23.88 -3.21
N ALA A 765 27.75 -22.70 -3.44
CA ALA A 765 29.19 -22.52 -3.49
C ALA A 765 29.67 -22.18 -2.08
N GLU A 766 30.77 -22.80 -1.64
CA GLU A 766 31.38 -22.50 -0.35
C GLU A 766 32.89 -22.33 -0.50
N GLY A 767 33.49 -21.58 0.41
CA GLY A 767 34.91 -21.29 0.36
C GLY A 767 35.32 -20.31 1.44
N THR A 768 36.55 -19.85 1.34
CA THR A 768 37.18 -18.89 2.26
C THR A 768 37.75 -17.70 1.53
N VAL A 769 37.74 -16.53 2.15
CA VAL A 769 38.47 -15.35 1.71
C VAL A 769 39.52 -15.03 2.77
N THR A 770 40.78 -15.05 2.37
CA THR A 770 41.94 -14.83 3.24
C THR A 770 42.84 -13.76 2.63
N PHE A 771 43.65 -13.11 3.45
CA PHE A 771 44.76 -12.29 2.98
C PHE A 771 46.02 -13.16 2.77
N ASP A 772 46.99 -12.67 1.99
CA ASP A 772 48.28 -13.31 1.73
C ASP A 772 49.18 -13.48 2.97
N ASP A 773 48.86 -12.80 4.07
CA ASP A 773 49.41 -13.02 5.41
C ASP A 773 48.69 -14.15 6.20
N ASN A 774 47.77 -14.87 5.55
CA ASN A 774 46.88 -15.90 6.10
C ASN A 774 45.85 -15.40 7.12
N THR A 775 45.62 -14.09 7.24
CA THR A 775 44.54 -13.56 8.09
C THR A 775 43.17 -13.69 7.40
N PRO A 776 42.09 -14.02 8.12
CA PRO A 776 40.75 -14.07 7.52
C PRO A 776 40.27 -12.69 7.06
N ALA A 777 39.63 -12.63 5.88
CA ALA A 777 38.95 -11.43 5.40
C ALA A 777 37.45 -11.55 5.75
N ALA A 778 37.07 -11.05 6.92
CA ALA A 778 35.69 -11.07 7.43
C ALA A 778 34.85 -9.89 6.92
N GLY A 779 33.54 -10.08 6.81
CA GLY A 779 32.60 -9.02 6.40
C GLY A 779 32.69 -8.65 4.91
N ILE A 780 33.25 -9.53 4.08
CA ILE A 780 33.45 -9.29 2.65
C ILE A 780 32.33 -9.94 1.85
N SER A 781 31.72 -9.18 0.94
CA SER A 781 30.71 -9.70 0.01
C SER A 781 31.35 -10.63 -1.03
N VAL A 782 30.78 -11.82 -1.17
CA VAL A 782 31.06 -12.81 -2.22
C VAL A 782 29.77 -13.02 -3.01
N SER A 783 29.87 -13.03 -4.33
CA SER A 783 28.69 -13.05 -5.20
C SER A 783 28.94 -13.87 -6.46
N ASP A 784 27.84 -14.27 -7.09
CA ASP A 784 27.82 -14.89 -8.42
C ASP A 784 27.14 -14.04 -9.49
N GLY A 785 26.82 -12.78 -9.15
CA GLY A 785 26.09 -11.84 -10.00
C GLY A 785 24.57 -11.93 -9.90
N PHE A 786 24.06 -12.81 -9.03
CA PHE A 786 22.62 -12.98 -8.72
C PHE A 786 22.35 -12.94 -7.20
N SER A 787 23.19 -13.63 -6.44
CA SER A 787 23.13 -13.76 -4.98
C SER A 787 24.34 -13.09 -4.34
N VAL A 788 24.22 -12.72 -3.06
CA VAL A 788 25.32 -12.18 -2.25
C VAL A 788 25.39 -12.93 -0.92
N ALA A 789 26.60 -13.33 -0.52
CA ALA A 789 26.92 -13.88 0.79
C ALA A 789 28.04 -13.04 1.43
N VAL A 790 28.09 -13.00 2.75
CA VAL A 790 29.11 -12.25 3.49
C VAL A 790 30.01 -13.23 4.22
N THR A 791 31.31 -13.02 4.17
CA THR A 791 32.26 -13.85 4.90
C THR A 791 32.12 -13.68 6.41
N ASP A 792 32.16 -14.78 7.15
CA ASP A 792 32.13 -14.79 8.61
C ASP A 792 33.48 -14.33 9.22
N SER A 793 33.56 -14.35 10.55
CA SER A 793 34.79 -13.99 11.30
C SER A 793 36.02 -14.84 10.96
N GLN A 794 35.82 -16.02 10.35
CA GLN A 794 36.87 -16.94 9.90
C GLN A 794 37.10 -16.82 8.38
N GLY A 795 36.50 -15.82 7.73
CA GLY A 795 36.60 -15.60 6.29
C GLY A 795 35.79 -16.60 5.46
N LYS A 796 34.96 -17.45 6.09
CA LYS A 796 34.19 -18.48 5.38
C LYS A 796 32.90 -17.90 4.84
N TYR A 797 32.46 -18.37 3.68
CA TYR A 797 31.17 -18.02 3.12
C TYR A 797 30.44 -19.25 2.56
N ARG A 798 29.12 -19.14 2.49
CA ARG A 798 28.25 -20.06 1.79
C ARG A 798 27.27 -19.24 0.95
N LEU A 799 27.36 -19.37 -0.36
CA LEU A 799 26.59 -18.61 -1.34
C LEU A 799 25.58 -19.54 -2.03
N THR A 800 24.30 -19.19 -2.02
CA THR A 800 23.27 -19.91 -2.78
C THR A 800 23.43 -19.62 -4.27
N THR A 801 23.83 -20.61 -5.05
CA THR A 801 24.01 -20.53 -6.50
C THR A 801 22.72 -20.84 -7.25
N ARG A 802 22.62 -20.33 -8.47
CA ARG A 802 21.55 -20.60 -9.43
C ARG A 802 22.04 -21.50 -10.55
N GLU A 803 21.12 -22.01 -11.35
CA GLU A 803 21.46 -22.76 -12.57
C GLU A 803 22.29 -21.91 -13.55
N ASP A 804 22.05 -20.60 -13.55
CA ASP A 804 22.73 -19.60 -14.38
C ASP A 804 24.08 -19.09 -13.83
N THR A 805 24.52 -19.58 -12.67
CA THR A 805 25.79 -19.14 -12.05
C THR A 805 26.98 -19.52 -12.94
N TRP A 806 27.83 -18.54 -13.26
CA TRP A 806 28.98 -18.72 -14.17
C TRP A 806 30.32 -18.40 -13.54
N TYR A 807 30.35 -17.41 -12.66
CA TYR A 807 31.52 -17.03 -11.88
C TYR A 807 31.14 -16.89 -10.41
N ILE A 808 32.11 -17.13 -9.53
CA ILE A 808 32.08 -16.69 -8.14
C ILE A 808 33.13 -15.61 -8.00
N PHE A 809 32.82 -14.50 -7.35
CA PHE A 809 33.73 -13.37 -7.21
C PHE A 809 33.60 -12.65 -5.89
N VAL A 810 34.65 -11.92 -5.52
CA VAL A 810 34.73 -11.17 -4.27
C VAL A 810 34.62 -9.68 -4.56
N SER A 811 33.77 -8.98 -3.82
CA SER A 811 33.79 -7.52 -3.79
C SER A 811 35.05 -7.06 -3.06
N LEU A 812 36.08 -6.68 -3.82
CA LEU A 812 37.41 -6.42 -3.27
C LEU A 812 37.33 -5.35 -2.15
N PRO A 813 37.84 -5.62 -0.94
CA PRO A 813 37.82 -4.64 0.15
C PRO A 813 38.86 -3.55 -0.06
N SER A 814 38.67 -2.40 0.60
CA SER A 814 39.54 -1.22 0.45
C SER A 814 41.00 -1.46 0.87
N ASN A 815 41.27 -2.49 1.69
CA ASN A 815 42.61 -2.90 2.13
C ASN A 815 43.18 -4.08 1.33
N ALA A 816 42.59 -4.46 0.19
CA ALA A 816 43.18 -5.41 -0.75
C ALA A 816 43.88 -4.67 -1.89
N VAL A 817 45.02 -5.17 -2.37
CA VAL A 817 45.62 -4.69 -3.63
C VAL A 817 44.79 -5.26 -4.79
N ILE A 818 44.36 -4.40 -5.72
CA ILE A 818 43.69 -4.84 -6.94
C ILE A 818 44.77 -5.36 -7.90
N GLU A 819 45.00 -6.68 -7.85
CA GLU A 819 45.98 -7.31 -8.71
C GLU A 819 45.49 -7.41 -10.15
N LYS A 820 46.40 -7.14 -11.07
CA LYS A 820 46.17 -7.24 -12.51
C LYS A 820 46.67 -8.59 -13.00
N ARG A 821 45.79 -9.37 -13.61
CA ARG A 821 46.13 -10.63 -14.28
C ARG A 821 47.01 -10.38 -15.51
N SER A 822 47.69 -11.41 -16.00
CA SER A 822 48.50 -11.34 -17.23
C SER A 822 47.71 -10.91 -18.47
N ASP A 823 46.39 -11.13 -18.45
CA ASP A 823 45.44 -10.76 -19.50
C ASP A 823 44.83 -9.36 -19.32
N GLY A 824 45.23 -8.61 -18.29
CA GLY A 824 44.80 -7.24 -18.06
C GLY A 824 43.58 -7.07 -17.15
N CYS A 825 42.79 -8.12 -16.92
CA CYS A 825 41.62 -8.06 -16.06
C CYS A 825 42.03 -8.09 -14.57
N PRO A 826 41.24 -7.48 -13.67
CA PRO A 826 41.46 -7.59 -12.23
C PRO A 826 41.28 -9.04 -11.72
N ALA A 827 42.10 -9.46 -10.77
CA ALA A 827 42.05 -10.81 -10.19
C ALA A 827 41.09 -10.87 -8.99
N PHE A 828 39.81 -11.15 -9.22
CA PHE A 828 38.80 -11.20 -8.14
C PHE A 828 37.70 -12.25 -8.32
N TYR A 829 37.79 -13.09 -9.37
CA TYR A 829 36.75 -14.06 -9.71
C TYR A 829 37.33 -15.41 -10.14
N GLN A 830 36.53 -16.46 -9.98
CA GLN A 830 36.81 -17.85 -10.39
C GLN A 830 35.63 -18.40 -11.19
N THR A 831 35.89 -19.23 -12.20
CA THR A 831 34.83 -19.92 -12.96
C THR A 831 34.10 -20.91 -12.06
N TYR A 832 32.78 -20.84 -12.07
CA TYR A 832 31.94 -21.78 -11.34
C TYR A 832 31.96 -23.16 -12.03
N SER A 833 32.41 -24.18 -11.31
CA SER A 833 32.49 -25.58 -11.76
C SER A 833 31.39 -26.47 -11.18
N GLY A 834 30.47 -25.91 -10.39
CA GLY A 834 29.34 -26.64 -9.78
C GLY A 834 29.26 -26.54 -8.25
N PRO A 835 28.18 -27.09 -7.66
CA PRO A 835 27.91 -27.01 -6.22
C PRO A 835 28.92 -27.80 -5.38
N GLY A 836 29.09 -27.39 -4.12
CA GLY A 836 29.92 -28.10 -3.13
C GLY A 836 31.41 -28.12 -3.45
N THR A 837 31.83 -27.38 -4.48
CA THR A 837 33.24 -27.14 -4.79
C THR A 837 33.74 -25.99 -3.91
N GLY A 838 34.97 -26.10 -3.40
CA GLY A 838 35.63 -25.03 -2.64
C GLY A 838 36.13 -23.91 -3.55
N TYR A 839 35.65 -22.69 -3.36
CA TYR A 839 36.05 -21.49 -4.10
C TYR A 839 36.80 -20.52 -3.17
N ASP A 840 38.06 -20.82 -2.88
CA ASP A 840 38.88 -20.03 -1.97
C ASP A 840 39.55 -18.85 -2.68
N PHE A 841 39.55 -17.68 -2.05
CA PHE A 841 40.21 -16.47 -2.53
C PHE A 841 41.32 -16.05 -1.56
N THR A 842 42.51 -15.76 -2.10
CA THR A 842 43.61 -15.15 -1.36
C THR A 842 43.86 -13.75 -1.91
N LEU A 843 43.58 -12.74 -1.10
CA LEU A 843 43.72 -11.33 -1.44
C LEU A 843 45.08 -10.82 -0.97
N LYS A 844 45.78 -10.06 -1.80
CA LYS A 844 47.00 -9.39 -1.37
C LYS A 844 46.67 -8.22 -0.44
N LYS A 845 47.17 -8.22 0.79
CA LYS A 845 46.90 -7.15 1.74
C LYS A 845 47.66 -5.88 1.39
N GLY A 846 46.96 -4.75 1.42
CA GLY A 846 47.50 -3.43 1.13
C GLY A 846 47.05 -2.40 2.16
N ALA A 847 47.69 -1.22 2.13
CA ALA A 847 47.15 -0.06 2.83
C ALA A 847 45.85 0.41 2.18
N VAL A 848 44.96 0.99 2.96
CA VAL A 848 43.75 1.62 2.43
C VAL A 848 44.14 2.88 1.65
N GLU A 849 43.69 2.97 0.40
CA GLU A 849 43.91 4.13 -0.46
C GLU A 849 42.70 5.07 -0.40
N ASN A 850 42.80 6.13 0.40
CA ASN A 850 41.73 7.12 0.56
C ASN A 850 41.67 8.16 -0.57
N SER A 851 42.61 8.10 -1.52
CA SER A 851 42.62 8.96 -2.71
C SER A 851 43.18 8.16 -3.87
N PHE A 852 42.45 8.16 -4.98
CA PHE A 852 42.81 7.43 -6.20
C PHE A 852 42.23 8.16 -7.42
N MET A 853 42.76 7.84 -8.59
CA MET A 853 42.29 8.35 -9.88
C MET A 853 41.51 7.24 -10.59
N LEU A 854 40.25 7.50 -10.93
CA LEU A 854 39.42 6.60 -11.72
C LEU A 854 39.36 7.08 -13.18
N PHE A 855 39.89 6.29 -14.10
CA PHE A 855 39.84 6.53 -15.53
C PHE A 855 38.59 5.87 -16.12
N ALA A 856 37.58 6.67 -16.44
CA ALA A 856 36.41 6.23 -17.17
C ALA A 856 36.66 6.26 -18.68
N MET A 857 36.61 5.10 -19.31
CA MET A 857 36.77 4.91 -20.75
C MET A 857 35.40 4.57 -21.36
N ALA A 858 34.68 5.61 -21.78
CA ALA A 858 33.34 5.45 -22.35
C ALA A 858 33.39 5.23 -23.86
N ASP A 859 32.64 4.23 -24.32
CA ASP A 859 32.31 4.00 -25.73
C ASP A 859 33.51 4.00 -26.71
N PRO A 860 34.61 3.22 -26.45
CA PRO A 860 35.72 3.14 -27.41
C PRO A 860 35.30 2.68 -28.80
N GLN A 861 34.21 1.91 -28.89
CA GLN A 861 33.56 1.38 -30.08
C GLN A 861 34.56 0.96 -31.17
N SER A 862 35.60 0.22 -30.76
CA SER A 862 36.75 -0.04 -31.64
C SER A 862 36.42 -1.11 -32.67
N HIS A 863 36.44 -0.75 -33.95
CA HIS A 863 36.35 -1.71 -35.04
C HIS A 863 37.63 -2.55 -35.14
N TYR A 864 37.49 -3.87 -35.04
CA TYR A 864 38.62 -4.80 -35.16
C TYR A 864 39.08 -5.05 -36.61
N GLN A 865 38.25 -4.69 -37.59
CA GLN A 865 38.58 -4.80 -39.02
C GLN A 865 39.03 -3.46 -39.58
N ASN A 866 40.01 -3.48 -40.47
CA ASN A 866 40.44 -2.29 -41.21
C ASN A 866 39.36 -1.89 -42.23
N ARG A 867 38.77 -0.69 -42.07
CA ARG A 867 37.71 -0.16 -42.94
C ARG A 867 38.25 0.77 -44.05
N GLY A 868 39.44 0.49 -44.57
CA GLY A 868 40.06 1.25 -45.65
C GLY A 868 40.78 2.53 -45.20
N THR A 869 40.96 2.74 -43.89
CA THR A 869 41.65 3.89 -43.28
C THR A 869 43.13 3.63 -42.97
N GLY A 870 43.63 2.43 -43.28
CA GLY A 870 45.05 2.06 -43.16
C GLY A 870 45.41 1.27 -41.90
N LYS A 871 44.63 1.35 -40.81
CA LYS A 871 44.75 0.53 -39.59
C LYS A 871 43.36 0.24 -39.02
N ALA A 872 43.16 -0.90 -38.33
CA ALA A 872 41.93 -1.13 -37.57
C ALA A 872 41.88 -0.19 -36.34
N ASP A 873 40.70 0.16 -35.84
CA ASP A 873 40.60 1.04 -34.67
C ASP A 873 41.14 0.38 -33.40
N THR A 874 41.06 -0.94 -33.29
CA THR A 874 41.75 -1.70 -32.23
C THR A 874 43.28 -1.52 -32.28
N ASP A 875 43.87 -1.45 -33.49
CA ASP A 875 45.30 -1.18 -33.64
C ASP A 875 45.65 0.25 -33.22
N ARG A 876 44.80 1.21 -33.55
CA ARG A 876 44.95 2.61 -33.12
C ARG A 876 44.79 2.74 -31.61
N PHE A 877 43.84 2.03 -31.01
CA PHE A 877 43.71 1.97 -29.56
C PHE A 877 45.02 1.49 -28.91
N ASN A 878 45.61 0.41 -29.43
CA ASN A 878 46.89 -0.11 -28.92
C ASN A 878 48.10 0.83 -29.18
N GLN A 879 48.16 1.50 -30.33
CA GLN A 879 49.33 2.28 -30.74
C GLN A 879 49.27 3.75 -30.34
N GLU A 880 48.08 4.30 -30.13
CA GLU A 880 47.84 5.71 -29.84
C GLU A 880 47.25 5.88 -28.43
N ALA A 881 46.11 5.23 -28.15
CA ALA A 881 45.39 5.44 -26.89
C ALA A 881 46.12 4.82 -25.68
N VAL A 882 46.59 3.58 -25.76
CA VAL A 882 47.30 2.91 -24.67
C VAL A 882 48.54 3.70 -24.21
N PRO A 883 49.46 4.15 -25.10
CA PRO A 883 50.59 4.99 -24.69
C PRO A 883 50.16 6.33 -24.09
N ALA A 884 49.11 6.97 -24.62
CA ALA A 884 48.59 8.22 -24.09
C ALA A 884 48.03 8.04 -22.68
N ILE A 885 47.25 6.99 -22.43
CA ILE A 885 46.73 6.63 -21.11
C ILE A 885 47.89 6.34 -20.15
N ASN A 886 48.88 5.56 -20.58
CA ASN A 886 50.06 5.27 -19.76
C ASN A 886 50.88 6.52 -19.40
N THR A 887 50.92 7.50 -20.30
CA THR A 887 51.55 8.80 -20.02
C THR A 887 50.77 9.57 -18.97
N GLN A 888 49.43 9.56 -19.04
CA GLN A 888 48.58 10.20 -18.03
C GLN A 888 48.68 9.50 -16.66
N ILE A 889 48.73 8.18 -16.63
CA ILE A 889 48.96 7.39 -15.40
C ILE A 889 50.31 7.77 -14.79
N ALA A 890 51.38 7.82 -15.59
CA ALA A 890 52.72 8.18 -15.11
C ALA A 890 52.82 9.62 -14.58
N ALA A 891 51.88 10.50 -14.96
CA ALA A 891 51.79 11.86 -14.44
C ALA A 891 51.02 11.97 -13.11
N GLN A 892 50.32 10.90 -12.68
CA GLN A 892 49.61 10.88 -11.41
C GLN A 892 50.51 10.45 -10.26
N SER A 893 50.37 11.10 -9.10
CA SER A 893 50.94 10.64 -7.83
C SER A 893 50.02 9.72 -7.04
N LEU A 894 48.81 9.49 -7.55
CA LEU A 894 47.77 8.68 -6.94
C LEU A 894 47.69 7.29 -7.59
N PRO A 895 47.25 6.25 -6.85
CA PRO A 895 46.83 4.98 -7.42
C PRO A 895 45.80 5.20 -8.53
N CYS A 896 45.96 4.53 -9.66
CA CYS A 896 45.10 4.67 -10.83
C CYS A 896 44.33 3.36 -11.08
N TYR A 897 43.04 3.48 -11.39
CA TYR A 897 42.16 2.37 -11.76
C TYR A 897 41.34 2.75 -12.98
N GLY A 898 41.08 1.80 -13.88
CA GLY A 898 40.26 2.02 -15.07
C GLY A 898 38.90 1.34 -14.98
N VAL A 899 37.91 1.93 -15.61
CA VAL A 899 36.60 1.32 -15.87
C VAL A 899 36.19 1.65 -17.30
N THR A 900 35.75 0.65 -18.07
CA THR A 900 35.03 0.91 -19.33
C THR A 900 33.55 1.14 -19.03
N LEU A 901 32.88 2.02 -19.78
CA LEU A 901 31.44 2.26 -19.61
C LEU A 901 30.61 1.67 -20.76
N GLY A 902 30.99 0.47 -21.21
CA GLY A 902 30.36 -0.23 -22.33
C GLY A 902 30.87 0.21 -23.71
N ASP A 903 30.47 -0.59 -24.70
CA ASP A 903 30.79 -0.46 -26.11
C ASP A 903 32.30 -0.41 -26.36
N ILE A 904 32.99 -1.40 -25.82
CA ILE A 904 34.44 -1.57 -25.98
C ILE A 904 34.79 -1.78 -27.45
N VAL A 905 33.95 -2.54 -28.15
CA VAL A 905 34.13 -2.86 -29.57
C VAL A 905 32.92 -2.44 -30.38
N TYR A 906 33.15 -2.14 -31.65
CA TYR A 906 32.06 -1.96 -32.59
C TYR A 906 31.54 -3.30 -33.10
N SER A 907 30.22 -3.45 -33.18
CA SER A 907 29.56 -4.54 -33.92
C SER A 907 28.80 -3.99 -35.13
N GLU A 908 29.23 -4.39 -36.33
CA GLU A 908 28.71 -3.91 -37.62
C GLU A 908 27.79 -4.97 -38.27
N GLY A 909 26.49 -4.71 -38.28
CA GLY A 909 25.49 -5.67 -38.77
C GLY A 909 25.56 -7.01 -38.02
N ASN A 910 25.44 -8.12 -38.75
CA ASN A 910 25.27 -9.47 -38.19
C ASN A 910 26.60 -10.18 -37.82
N ARG A 911 27.49 -9.55 -37.04
CA ARG A 911 28.85 -10.08 -36.78
C ARG A 911 29.13 -10.35 -35.30
N ASP A 912 29.88 -11.43 -35.05
CA ASP A 912 30.45 -11.81 -33.76
C ASP A 912 31.51 -10.79 -33.31
N SER A 913 31.29 -10.14 -32.17
CA SER A 913 32.21 -9.15 -31.60
C SER A 913 33.32 -9.78 -30.74
N ASN A 914 33.25 -11.08 -30.42
CA ASN A 914 34.24 -11.79 -29.61
C ASN A 914 35.69 -11.60 -30.08
N PRO A 915 36.03 -11.71 -31.38
CA PRO A 915 37.40 -11.50 -31.83
C PRO A 915 37.91 -10.09 -31.50
N GLY A 916 37.03 -9.08 -31.61
CA GLY A 916 37.33 -7.72 -31.21
C GLY A 916 37.53 -7.61 -29.71
N MET A 917 36.63 -8.19 -28.91
CA MET A 917 36.69 -8.13 -27.45
C MET A 917 37.97 -8.78 -26.92
N VAL A 918 38.35 -9.94 -27.44
CA VAL A 918 39.61 -10.64 -27.12
C VAL A 918 40.83 -9.78 -27.48
N THR A 919 40.79 -9.11 -28.64
CA THR A 919 41.85 -8.20 -29.07
C THR A 919 41.96 -7.01 -28.12
N MET A 920 40.85 -6.36 -27.79
CA MET A 920 40.80 -5.23 -26.86
C MET A 920 41.25 -5.62 -25.45
N ARG A 921 40.88 -6.81 -24.94
CA ARG A 921 41.42 -7.36 -23.69
C ARG A 921 42.94 -7.38 -23.68
N SER A 922 43.57 -7.86 -24.76
CA SER A 922 45.03 -7.88 -24.89
C SER A 922 45.66 -6.47 -24.90
N HIS A 923 44.90 -5.44 -25.28
CA HIS A 923 45.35 -4.05 -25.30
C HIS A 923 45.17 -3.39 -23.93
N PHE A 924 44.06 -3.63 -23.24
CA PHE A 924 43.90 -3.24 -21.83
C PHE A 924 44.99 -3.87 -20.95
N ALA A 925 45.45 -5.09 -21.26
CA ALA A 925 46.59 -5.72 -20.61
C ALA A 925 47.90 -4.91 -20.69
N LYS A 926 48.03 -3.96 -21.62
CA LYS A 926 49.21 -3.09 -21.77
C LYS A 926 49.06 -1.72 -21.08
N ILE A 927 47.89 -1.43 -20.51
CA ILE A 927 47.68 -0.22 -19.71
C ILE A 927 48.24 -0.44 -18.30
N ASN A 928 49.01 0.51 -17.77
CA ASN A 928 49.72 0.39 -16.49
C ASN A 928 48.82 0.56 -15.24
N MET A 929 47.56 0.13 -15.33
CA MET A 929 46.61 0.01 -14.22
C MET A 929 45.65 -1.17 -14.45
N PRO A 930 45.00 -1.72 -13.41
CA PRO A 930 43.86 -2.62 -13.57
C PRO A 930 42.69 -1.88 -14.23
N VAL A 931 42.01 -2.53 -15.18
CA VAL A 931 40.84 -1.98 -15.87
C VAL A 931 39.67 -2.93 -15.68
N PHE A 932 38.59 -2.46 -15.06
CA PHE A 932 37.31 -3.15 -14.94
C PHE A 932 36.45 -2.87 -16.17
N GLN A 933 35.59 -3.82 -16.57
CA GLN A 933 34.80 -3.69 -17.78
C GLN A 933 33.30 -3.69 -17.49
N THR A 934 32.60 -2.67 -18.00
CA THR A 934 31.13 -2.65 -18.09
C THR A 934 30.73 -3.00 -19.52
N MET A 935 29.66 -3.79 -19.67
CA MET A 935 29.13 -4.25 -20.95
C MET A 935 28.21 -3.19 -21.58
N GLY A 936 28.45 -2.87 -22.86
CA GLY A 936 27.56 -2.06 -23.70
C GLY A 936 26.69 -2.89 -24.64
N ASN A 937 25.83 -2.21 -25.42
CA ASN A 937 24.94 -2.88 -26.36
C ASN A 937 25.66 -3.39 -27.61
N HIS A 938 26.93 -3.05 -27.85
CA HIS A 938 27.75 -3.61 -28.93
C HIS A 938 28.63 -4.79 -28.50
N ASP A 939 28.79 -5.02 -27.19
CA ASP A 939 29.73 -6.00 -26.62
C ASP A 939 29.12 -7.41 -26.43
N TYR A 940 28.54 -7.97 -27.49
CA TYR A 940 27.85 -9.27 -27.46
C TYR A 940 28.13 -10.11 -28.72
N THR A 941 27.76 -11.39 -28.70
CA THR A 941 27.84 -12.27 -29.88
C THR A 941 26.48 -12.43 -30.55
N TYR A 942 26.39 -12.14 -31.85
CA TYR A 942 25.17 -12.36 -32.63
C TYR A 942 25.17 -13.71 -33.39
N PHE A 943 24.01 -14.36 -33.43
CA PHE A 943 23.69 -15.40 -34.40
C PHE A 943 22.33 -15.09 -35.09
N TYR A 944 22.28 -15.24 -36.41
CA TYR A 944 21.24 -14.80 -37.37
C TYR A 944 19.82 -15.33 -37.15
N SER A 945 18.85 -14.82 -37.91
CA SER A 945 17.53 -15.47 -38.12
C SER A 945 17.63 -16.93 -38.59
N THR A 946 18.75 -17.35 -39.17
CA THR A 946 19.04 -18.74 -39.58
C THR A 946 19.79 -19.56 -38.53
N LYS A 947 20.18 -18.96 -37.39
CA LYS A 947 20.84 -19.63 -36.27
C LYS A 947 20.59 -18.77 -35.01
N PRO A 948 19.48 -18.93 -34.28
CA PRO A 948 19.20 -18.13 -33.08
C PRO A 948 20.30 -18.31 -32.01
N LEU A 949 20.37 -17.40 -31.02
CA LEU A 949 21.19 -17.57 -29.82
C LEU A 949 20.99 -19.00 -29.27
N SER A 950 22.03 -19.82 -29.34
CA SER A 950 21.91 -21.25 -29.02
C SER A 950 21.42 -21.42 -27.59
N THR A 951 20.49 -22.34 -27.38
CA THR A 951 20.16 -22.83 -26.05
C THR A 951 21.37 -23.57 -25.50
N ASP A 952 22.06 -22.99 -24.53
CA ASP A 952 22.96 -23.75 -23.65
C ASP A 952 22.12 -24.27 -22.47
N THR A 953 22.40 -25.50 -22.03
CA THR A 953 21.69 -26.16 -20.93
C THR A 953 21.94 -25.51 -19.56
N ARG A 954 22.73 -24.44 -19.50
CA ARG A 954 23.08 -23.68 -18.28
C ARG A 954 22.62 -22.23 -18.30
N THR A 955 21.82 -21.82 -19.29
CA THR A 955 21.38 -20.41 -19.41
C THR A 955 19.89 -20.29 -19.71
N SER A 956 19.14 -19.69 -18.79
CA SER A 956 17.68 -19.68 -18.76
C SER A 956 17.03 -18.54 -19.57
N THR A 957 17.68 -17.37 -19.69
CA THR A 957 17.07 -16.18 -20.31
C THR A 957 17.78 -15.68 -21.57
N LEU A 958 17.12 -14.81 -22.33
CA LEU A 958 17.72 -14.11 -23.47
C LEU A 958 18.88 -13.19 -23.02
N TYR A 959 18.68 -12.41 -21.96
CA TYR A 959 19.68 -11.47 -21.45
C TYR A 959 20.97 -12.18 -21.03
N LEU A 960 20.83 -13.31 -20.35
CA LEU A 960 21.96 -14.11 -19.91
C LEU A 960 22.71 -14.76 -21.08
N ARG A 961 22.01 -15.15 -22.15
CA ARG A 961 22.67 -15.66 -23.38
C ARG A 961 23.48 -14.58 -24.08
N ALA A 962 22.98 -13.35 -24.15
CA ALA A 962 23.67 -12.23 -24.79
C ALA A 962 24.95 -11.82 -24.04
N GLN A 963 24.96 -11.92 -22.70
CA GLN A 963 26.13 -11.57 -21.89
C GLN A 963 27.23 -12.64 -21.84
N ARG A 964 26.95 -13.93 -22.11
CA ARG A 964 27.93 -15.03 -21.87
C ARG A 964 29.26 -14.82 -22.57
N SER A 965 29.21 -14.27 -23.77
CA SER A 965 30.38 -13.95 -24.56
C SER A 965 31.23 -12.83 -23.97
N PHE A 966 30.58 -11.78 -23.45
CA PHE A 966 31.27 -10.76 -22.66
C PHE A 966 31.90 -11.39 -21.41
N GLU A 967 31.14 -12.24 -20.71
CA GLU A 967 31.60 -12.92 -19.49
C GLU A 967 32.82 -13.80 -19.72
N GLU A 968 32.87 -14.51 -20.84
CA GLU A 968 34.02 -15.34 -21.24
C GLU A 968 35.28 -14.49 -21.49
N VAL A 969 35.12 -13.29 -22.06
CA VAL A 969 36.26 -12.43 -22.39
C VAL A 969 36.67 -11.52 -21.23
N PHE A 970 35.76 -10.92 -20.48
CA PHE A 970 36.08 -9.88 -19.50
C PHE A 970 35.77 -10.26 -18.05
N GLY A 971 34.99 -11.33 -17.81
CA GLY A 971 34.59 -11.75 -16.46
C GLY A 971 33.18 -11.30 -16.08
N PRO A 972 32.83 -11.27 -14.78
CA PRO A 972 31.47 -10.99 -14.30
C PRO A 972 30.90 -9.66 -14.84
N VAL A 973 29.57 -9.60 -15.03
CA VAL A 973 28.86 -8.39 -15.54
C VAL A 973 28.25 -7.55 -14.42
N ASN A 974 27.67 -8.19 -13.41
CA ASN A 974 27.20 -7.52 -12.19
C ASN A 974 28.24 -7.78 -11.11
N PHE A 975 29.05 -6.79 -10.77
CA PHE A 975 30.05 -6.90 -9.71
C PHE A 975 30.30 -5.57 -9.04
N SER A 976 30.94 -5.60 -7.87
CA SER A 976 31.34 -4.40 -7.15
C SER A 976 32.75 -4.53 -6.57
N PHE A 977 33.34 -3.40 -6.18
CA PHE A 977 34.59 -3.37 -5.42
C PHE A 977 34.70 -2.07 -4.63
N ASN A 978 35.52 -2.08 -3.58
CA ASN A 978 35.77 -0.91 -2.75
C ASN A 978 37.16 -0.31 -3.02
N ARG A 979 37.24 1.02 -2.97
CA ARG A 979 38.49 1.76 -2.87
C ARG A 979 38.32 2.95 -1.95
N GLY A 980 39.11 3.01 -0.87
CA GLY A 980 38.87 3.97 0.22
C GLY A 980 37.42 3.87 0.73
N ASP A 981 36.75 5.01 0.77
CA ASP A 981 35.33 5.15 1.15
C ASP A 981 34.37 5.13 -0.05
N VAL A 982 34.83 4.64 -1.21
CA VAL A 982 34.03 4.51 -2.42
C VAL A 982 33.70 3.04 -2.69
N HIS A 983 32.43 2.78 -3.00
CA HIS A 983 31.91 1.51 -3.47
C HIS A 983 31.53 1.63 -4.95
N VAL A 984 32.28 0.98 -5.82
CA VAL A 984 32.06 1.03 -7.27
C VAL A 984 31.29 -0.20 -7.70
N VAL A 985 30.15 0.01 -8.36
CA VAL A 985 29.26 -1.03 -8.88
C VAL A 985 29.29 -0.98 -10.41
N CYS A 986 29.53 -2.11 -11.05
CA CYS A 986 29.45 -2.25 -12.50
C CYS A 986 28.26 -3.16 -12.85
N MET A 987 27.35 -2.67 -13.68
CA MET A 987 26.18 -3.42 -14.14
C MET A 987 25.84 -3.06 -15.58
N ARG A 988 25.42 -4.07 -16.35
CA ARG A 988 24.78 -3.85 -17.66
C ARG A 988 23.39 -3.25 -17.45
N ASN A 989 22.98 -2.31 -18.30
CA ASN A 989 21.63 -1.72 -18.28
C ASN A 989 20.93 -1.79 -19.65
N ILE A 990 21.12 -2.90 -20.35
CA ILE A 990 20.61 -3.17 -21.70
C ILE A 990 19.63 -4.35 -21.66
N ILE A 991 18.37 -4.09 -21.94
CA ILE A 991 17.30 -5.08 -22.04
C ILE A 991 17.06 -5.38 -23.52
N TYR A 992 17.34 -6.61 -23.95
CA TYR A 992 17.15 -7.06 -25.34
C TYR A 992 15.72 -7.56 -25.55
N ASP A 993 15.01 -6.96 -26.50
CA ASP A 993 13.60 -7.27 -26.78
C ASP A 993 13.43 -8.42 -27.79
N SER A 994 14.50 -8.79 -28.50
CA SER A 994 14.47 -9.82 -29.53
C SER A 994 15.68 -10.74 -29.47
N ASN A 995 15.46 -12.03 -29.70
CA ASN A 995 16.51 -13.04 -29.84
C ASN A 995 17.05 -13.17 -31.27
N THR A 996 16.52 -12.38 -32.21
CA THR A 996 16.88 -12.40 -33.64
C THR A 996 17.19 -11.01 -34.19
N ASP A 997 16.85 -9.93 -33.49
CA ASP A 997 17.16 -8.55 -33.86
C ASP A 997 17.95 -7.86 -32.76
N ALA A 998 19.25 -7.68 -32.99
CA ALA A 998 20.14 -7.09 -32.00
C ALA A 998 20.08 -5.56 -31.92
N SER A 999 19.35 -4.91 -32.84
CA SER A 999 19.02 -3.48 -32.72
C SER A 999 17.81 -3.23 -31.81
N SER A 1000 17.09 -4.30 -31.44
CA SER A 1000 15.91 -4.21 -30.59
C SER A 1000 16.31 -4.36 -29.12
N TYR A 1001 16.57 -3.23 -28.48
CA TYR A 1001 16.85 -3.15 -27.05
C TYR A 1001 16.40 -1.81 -26.47
N HIS A 1002 16.32 -1.74 -25.14
CA HIS A 1002 16.08 -0.51 -24.39
C HIS A 1002 16.87 -0.47 -23.07
N CYS A 1003 16.90 0.70 -22.43
CA CYS A 1003 17.50 0.89 -21.10
C CYS A 1003 16.66 0.20 -20.03
N GLY A 1004 17.28 -0.54 -19.12
CA GLY A 1004 16.60 -1.11 -17.96
C GLY A 1004 17.46 -2.12 -17.21
N TYR A 1005 16.96 -2.60 -16.07
CA TYR A 1005 17.58 -3.66 -15.28
C TYR A 1005 16.58 -4.79 -15.08
N THR A 1006 17.06 -6.04 -15.03
CA THR A 1006 16.19 -7.18 -14.75
C THR A 1006 15.85 -7.28 -13.25
N ASP A 1007 14.80 -8.01 -12.89
CA ASP A 1007 14.45 -8.29 -11.48
C ASP A 1007 15.64 -8.90 -10.71
N ASP A 1008 16.39 -9.79 -11.37
CA ASP A 1008 17.59 -10.41 -10.79
C ASP A 1008 18.70 -9.38 -10.51
N GLN A 1009 18.91 -8.44 -11.42
CA GLN A 1009 19.89 -7.36 -11.25
C GLN A 1009 19.49 -6.40 -10.13
N TRP A 1010 18.19 -6.08 -10.05
CA TRP A 1010 17.64 -5.27 -8.97
C TRP A 1010 17.83 -5.95 -7.61
N ALA A 1011 17.43 -7.21 -7.48
CA ALA A 1011 17.58 -7.98 -6.25
C ALA A 1011 19.06 -8.13 -5.82
N TRP A 1012 19.95 -8.39 -6.79
CA TRP A 1012 21.39 -8.45 -6.55
C TRP A 1012 21.94 -7.13 -6.02
N LEU A 1013 21.58 -5.99 -6.64
CA LEU A 1013 22.05 -4.68 -6.21
C LEU A 1013 21.57 -4.33 -4.80
N GLN A 1014 20.32 -4.66 -4.47
CA GLN A 1014 19.81 -4.50 -3.10
C GLN A 1014 20.63 -5.31 -2.09
N ALA A 1015 20.97 -6.56 -2.42
CA ALA A 1015 21.73 -7.44 -1.55
C ALA A 1015 23.20 -6.99 -1.39
N ASP A 1016 23.83 -6.49 -2.46
CA ASP A 1016 25.19 -5.95 -2.41
C ASP A 1016 25.23 -4.69 -1.53
N LEU A 1017 24.35 -3.73 -1.82
CA LEU A 1017 24.25 -2.46 -1.10
C LEU A 1017 23.77 -2.62 0.36
N ALA A 1018 23.06 -3.69 0.71
CA ALA A 1018 22.70 -3.96 2.11
C ALA A 1018 23.92 -4.10 3.04
N ASN A 1019 25.08 -4.44 2.49
CA ASN A 1019 26.34 -4.64 3.22
C ASN A 1019 27.28 -3.43 3.13
N VAL A 1020 26.85 -2.34 2.47
CA VAL A 1020 27.64 -1.12 2.27
C VAL A 1020 27.21 -0.04 3.27
N PRO A 1021 28.13 0.50 4.08
CA PRO A 1021 27.81 1.62 4.97
C PRO A 1021 27.26 2.80 4.18
N LYS A 1022 26.19 3.42 4.68
CA LYS A 1022 25.55 4.59 4.03
C LYS A 1022 26.45 5.82 3.95
N THR A 1023 27.53 5.84 4.72
CA THR A 1023 28.58 6.87 4.68
C THR A 1023 29.52 6.75 3.48
N LYS A 1024 29.47 5.65 2.72
CA LYS A 1024 30.30 5.47 1.52
C LYS A 1024 29.67 6.14 0.30
N MET A 1025 30.52 6.70 -0.56
CA MET A 1025 30.11 7.11 -1.90
C MET A 1025 29.86 5.87 -2.76
N VAL A 1026 28.75 5.82 -3.49
CA VAL A 1026 28.47 4.76 -4.47
C VAL A 1026 28.63 5.31 -5.89
N ILE A 1027 29.45 4.63 -6.72
CA ILE A 1027 29.57 4.91 -8.15
C ILE A 1027 28.94 3.77 -8.93
N LEU A 1028 27.83 4.03 -9.62
CA LEU A 1028 27.20 3.07 -10.53
C LEU A 1028 27.71 3.28 -11.97
N CYS A 1029 28.40 2.27 -12.49
CA CYS A 1029 28.90 2.20 -13.86
C CYS A 1029 27.89 1.43 -14.72
N GLY A 1030 27.28 2.13 -15.68
CA GLY A 1030 26.35 1.59 -16.67
C GLY A 1030 26.58 2.23 -18.04
N HIS A 1031 25.90 1.73 -19.07
CA HIS A 1031 26.13 2.16 -20.46
C HIS A 1031 25.09 3.16 -20.96
N ILE A 1032 23.79 2.82 -20.93
CA ILE A 1032 22.72 3.72 -21.40
C ILE A 1032 22.42 4.79 -20.33
N PRO A 1033 22.28 6.09 -20.67
CA PRO A 1033 22.02 7.13 -19.67
C PRO A 1033 20.73 6.90 -18.86
N LEU A 1034 20.81 6.95 -17.52
CA LEU A 1034 19.68 6.63 -16.63
C LEU A 1034 18.66 7.78 -16.49
N VAL A 1035 19.14 9.02 -16.44
CA VAL A 1035 18.31 10.20 -16.13
C VAL A 1035 17.18 10.40 -17.15
N SER A 1036 17.42 10.09 -18.42
CA SER A 1036 16.41 10.16 -19.49
C SER A 1036 15.49 8.93 -19.57
N ASN A 1037 15.70 7.93 -18.71
CA ASN A 1037 15.04 6.61 -18.78
C ASN A 1037 14.38 6.22 -17.45
N THR A 1038 13.98 7.18 -16.62
CA THR A 1038 13.37 6.93 -15.29
C THR A 1038 12.09 6.10 -15.34
N GLY A 1039 11.33 6.17 -16.44
CA GLY A 1039 10.13 5.36 -16.67
C GLY A 1039 10.39 3.90 -17.09
N ARG A 1040 11.66 3.49 -17.19
CA ARG A 1040 12.06 2.13 -17.56
C ARG A 1040 12.31 1.24 -16.34
N GLU A 1041 12.30 -0.06 -16.61
CA GLU A 1041 12.40 -1.17 -15.66
C GLU A 1041 13.51 -0.94 -14.63
N HIS A 1042 13.10 -0.83 -13.36
CA HIS A 1042 13.94 -0.63 -12.17
C HIS A 1042 14.84 0.61 -12.14
N VAL A 1043 14.81 1.48 -13.16
CA VAL A 1043 15.68 2.69 -13.19
C VAL A 1043 15.33 3.64 -12.05
N SER A 1044 14.04 3.94 -11.85
CA SER A 1044 13.59 4.80 -10.74
C SER A 1044 13.88 4.20 -9.36
N GLN A 1045 13.73 2.88 -9.23
CA GLN A 1045 14.01 2.13 -7.99
C GLN A 1045 15.49 2.19 -7.64
N ILE A 1046 16.38 1.99 -8.61
CA ILE A 1046 17.84 2.08 -8.41
C ILE A 1046 18.25 3.50 -8.06
N LEU A 1047 17.75 4.52 -8.77
CA LEU A 1047 18.04 5.92 -8.42
C LEU A 1047 17.57 6.24 -6.99
N SER A 1048 16.42 5.71 -6.58
CA SER A 1048 15.91 5.87 -5.20
C SER A 1048 16.73 5.10 -4.17
N LEU A 1049 17.28 3.93 -4.52
CA LEU A 1049 18.17 3.16 -3.66
C LEU A 1049 19.52 3.87 -3.46
N LEU A 1050 20.07 4.46 -4.52
CA LEU A 1050 21.34 5.18 -4.49
C LEU A 1050 21.26 6.49 -3.70
N LYS A 1051 20.09 7.15 -3.64
CA LYS A 1051 19.85 8.34 -2.80
C LYS A 1051 20.14 8.13 -1.31
N GLN A 1052 20.22 6.89 -0.85
CA GLN A 1052 20.57 6.58 0.54
C GLN A 1052 22.07 6.74 0.84
N TYR A 1053 22.89 7.02 -0.18
CA TYR A 1053 24.34 7.21 -0.12
C TYR A 1053 24.75 8.64 -0.51
N GLU A 1054 23.79 9.57 -0.52
CA GLU A 1054 23.98 11.00 -0.80
C GLU A 1054 24.49 11.80 0.40
#